data_AF-K1RI90-F1
#
_entry.id   AF-K1RI90-F1
#
_cell.length_a   1.000
_cell.length_b   1.000
_cell.length_c   1.000
_cell.angle_alpha   90.00
_cell.angle_beta   90.00
_cell.angle_gamma   90.00
#
_symmetry.space_group_name_H-M   'P 1'
#
loop_
_entity.id
_entity.type
_entity.pdbx_description
1 polymer ?
#
loop_
_entity_poly.entity_id
_entity_poly.type
_entity_poly.pdbx_seq_one_letter_code
_entity_poly.pdbx_strand_id
1 'polypeptide(L)'
;MDKASRHELLRIVEGQQEKLAKYEAKLKDLVVAYKGLAKEKEALDASFKVLSQKKKENATSQSEQNHKNEDENVSSEEQNQFTDPLQSASKESDTEEKSDTDSRESDQIKTLSESLFTLTQEKSKLEGVYLADKKRLLQENEDLVKKINEEKEKANTEFKRLETQIHELKMRIREQQAEREKEQNDHALMLRELQKLLSQERASKDQLENQVDDLKFALSEKNQLLPSMSQSYEKKISDLTTQLKDVKEQLGVERKKAERPPEGLKQLQNEMSTMKKEYQLQLLNEQKRSSEADVKLDRFRQEKENRVSELESKISELSDMVGNYERSKVQDQQTIHKLKERMSQLELENTALTKSVGQVGNYDEEWRNLEATQLGELIVKLQGYLHDANQRTATPVLLEDLLQDEEGRCPKCSKHLEELESVKEEFERYKLRAQSVLKNKNSKDSGTSKEVETLKTQVNELRERIKTLHMQHEAQVEKEKQKVETAHKTLVSVQEKHKADILHLEAEYQHQKSELEVEIRKQRERTVSLLAEKDRDIEMLKASVPIYDERFFVQNPPDSGASAELPGGKSEEERAVSRLLNMSSLSQGDSNLFYRQEVSRKEVEINALRKQKHELESALRELQLNSHSKEESLAEQMEMLKEEIQRSDRCKAREGANLEYLKNVTYKFLTSFDPKAKQQMLNAITTILQFSPQEKSVVHTQMKSWWAGTL
;
A
#
# COMPACT_ATOMS: atom_id res chain seq x y z
N MET A 1 -4.05 50.53 -12.96
CA MET A 1 -5.21 51.03 -12.17
C MET A 1 -6.21 49.90 -12.14
N ASP A 2 -5.89 48.89 -11.35
CA ASP A 2 -6.34 47.54 -11.67
C ASP A 2 -7.59 47.24 -10.84
N LYS A 3 -8.61 46.71 -11.52
CA LYS A 3 -9.92 46.52 -10.93
C LYS A 3 -9.87 45.32 -9.99
N ALA A 4 -9.46 45.58 -8.74
CA ALA A 4 -9.54 44.63 -7.63
C ALA A 4 -10.90 43.94 -7.62
N SER A 5 -10.90 42.63 -7.38
CA SER A 5 -12.11 41.82 -7.54
C SER A 5 -13.23 42.32 -6.61
N ARG A 6 -14.49 42.26 -7.05
CA ARG A 6 -15.65 42.62 -6.19
C ARG A 6 -15.63 41.85 -4.86
N HIS A 7 -15.15 40.60 -4.88
CA HIS A 7 -15.00 39.78 -3.68
C HIS A 7 -13.85 40.26 -2.76
N GLU A 8 -12.75 40.74 -3.34
CA GLU A 8 -11.61 41.28 -2.61
C GLU A 8 -11.94 42.64 -1.96
N LEU A 9 -12.67 43.51 -2.69
CA LEU A 9 -13.21 44.75 -2.15
C LEU A 9 -14.20 44.51 -1.00
N LEU A 10 -15.08 43.51 -1.11
CA LEU A 10 -15.98 43.11 -0.01
C LEU A 10 -15.19 42.65 1.21
N ARG A 11 -14.18 41.78 1.03
CA ARG A 11 -13.30 41.31 2.11
C ARG A 11 -12.51 42.44 2.79
N ILE A 12 -12.13 43.46 2.03
CA ILE A 12 -11.50 44.68 2.57
C ILE A 12 -12.52 45.50 3.38
N VAL A 13 -13.76 45.64 2.93
CA VAL A 13 -14.83 46.35 3.65
C VAL A 13 -15.20 45.62 4.95
N GLU A 14 -15.36 44.29 4.93
CA GLU A 14 -15.59 43.46 6.11
C GLU A 14 -14.43 43.62 7.12
N GLY A 15 -13.18 43.50 6.64
CA GLY A 15 -11.98 43.73 7.45
C GLY A 15 -11.79 45.16 7.93
N GLN A 16 -12.46 46.15 7.33
CA GLN A 16 -12.54 47.54 7.83
C GLN A 16 -13.65 47.69 8.87
N GLN A 17 -14.81 47.08 8.67
CA GLN A 17 -15.92 47.07 9.63
C GLN A 17 -15.51 46.40 10.95
N GLU A 18 -14.81 45.27 10.90
CA GLU A 18 -14.22 44.64 12.08
C GLU A 18 -13.28 45.58 12.84
N LYS A 19 -12.42 46.30 12.12
CA LYS A 19 -11.46 47.25 12.73
C LYS A 19 -12.21 48.42 13.37
N LEU A 20 -13.21 48.98 12.69
CA LEU A 20 -14.06 50.04 13.21
C LEU A 20 -14.79 49.60 14.48
N ALA A 21 -15.41 48.42 14.50
CA ALA A 21 -16.05 47.88 15.71
C ALA A 21 -15.04 47.68 16.87
N LYS A 22 -13.83 47.20 16.57
CA LYS A 22 -12.74 47.06 17.55
C LYS A 22 -12.22 48.41 18.07
N TYR A 23 -12.25 49.47 17.26
CA TYR A 23 -11.93 50.84 17.71
C TYR A 23 -13.09 51.48 18.48
N GLU A 24 -14.34 51.25 18.09
CA GLU A 24 -15.53 51.78 18.76
C GLU A 24 -15.67 51.19 20.17
N ALA A 25 -15.43 49.89 20.35
CA ALA A 25 -15.36 49.25 21.66
C ALA A 25 -14.27 49.89 22.53
N LYS A 26 -13.03 49.96 22.05
CA LYS A 26 -11.91 50.59 22.77
C LYS A 26 -12.17 52.06 23.10
N LEU A 27 -12.88 52.81 22.25
CA LEU A 27 -13.25 54.18 22.51
C LEU A 27 -14.32 54.28 23.61
N LYS A 28 -15.30 53.38 23.64
CA LYS A 28 -16.28 53.29 24.75
C LYS A 28 -15.58 52.97 26.07
N ASP A 29 -14.69 51.98 26.08
CA ASP A 29 -13.91 51.60 27.27
C ASP A 29 -13.05 52.77 27.76
N LEU A 30 -12.38 53.49 26.85
CA LEU A 30 -11.55 54.65 27.19
C LEU A 30 -12.40 55.85 27.67
N VAL A 31 -13.61 56.05 27.16
CA VAL A 31 -14.57 57.05 27.67
C VAL A 31 -15.12 56.67 29.05
N VAL A 32 -15.32 55.38 29.34
CA VAL A 32 -15.70 54.90 30.67
C VAL A 32 -14.55 55.09 31.67
N ALA A 33 -13.33 54.71 31.30
CA ALA A 33 -12.12 54.93 32.11
C ALA A 33 -11.89 56.43 32.38
N TYR A 34 -12.03 57.29 31.36
CA TYR A 34 -11.91 58.75 31.53
C TYR A 34 -12.99 59.33 32.45
N LYS A 35 -14.22 58.78 32.42
CA LYS A 35 -15.29 59.18 33.36
C LYS A 35 -15.06 58.69 34.79
N GLY A 36 -14.40 57.54 34.97
CA GLY A 36 -13.92 57.08 36.29
C GLY A 36 -12.85 58.02 36.83
N LEU A 37 -11.78 58.22 36.06
CA LEU A 37 -10.66 59.11 36.40
C LEU A 37 -11.10 60.57 36.63
N ALA A 38 -12.12 61.05 35.91
CA ALA A 38 -12.70 62.37 36.14
C ALA A 38 -13.36 62.48 37.52
N LYS A 39 -14.12 61.47 37.96
CA LYS A 39 -14.69 61.43 39.32
C LYS A 39 -13.61 61.29 40.41
N GLU A 40 -12.61 60.44 40.19
CA GLU A 40 -11.46 60.32 41.09
C GLU A 40 -10.75 61.66 41.24
N LYS A 41 -10.56 62.39 40.13
CA LYS A 41 -10.01 63.75 40.14
C LYS A 41 -10.94 64.75 40.85
N GLU A 42 -12.25 64.73 40.59
CA GLU A 42 -13.22 65.62 41.26
C GLU A 42 -13.26 65.37 42.77
N ALA A 43 -13.22 64.11 43.19
CA ALA A 43 -13.10 63.70 44.60
C ALA A 43 -11.78 64.19 45.22
N LEU A 44 -10.64 63.96 44.55
CA LEU A 44 -9.33 64.40 45.03
C LEU A 44 -9.16 65.93 45.03
N ASP A 45 -9.72 66.65 44.06
CA ASP A 45 -9.76 68.12 44.03
C ASP A 45 -10.62 68.65 45.19
N ALA A 46 -11.71 67.96 45.57
CA ALA A 46 -12.49 68.28 46.76
C ALA A 46 -11.71 68.01 48.06
N SER A 47 -11.05 66.85 48.20
CA SER A 47 -10.17 66.56 49.34
C SER A 47 -9.04 67.60 49.45
N PHE A 48 -8.41 67.94 48.32
CA PHE A 48 -7.32 68.91 48.25
C PHE A 48 -7.78 70.31 48.61
N LYS A 49 -8.99 70.72 48.20
CA LYS A 49 -9.59 72.02 48.55
C LYS A 49 -9.78 72.15 50.07
N VAL A 50 -10.34 71.10 50.71
CA VAL A 50 -10.48 71.02 52.18
C VAL A 50 -9.11 71.06 52.87
N LEU A 51 -8.17 70.22 52.45
CA LEU A 51 -6.81 70.17 53.03
C LEU A 51 -6.03 71.47 52.81
N SER A 52 -6.26 72.18 51.70
CA SER A 52 -5.63 73.48 51.39
C SER A 52 -6.22 74.62 52.21
N GLN A 53 -7.51 74.56 52.59
CA GLN A 53 -8.08 75.46 53.59
C GLN A 53 -7.43 75.22 54.96
N LYS A 54 -7.40 73.97 55.45
CA LYS A 54 -6.75 73.60 56.72
C LYS A 54 -5.25 73.95 56.75
N LYS A 55 -4.56 73.86 55.60
CA LYS A 55 -3.15 74.28 55.47
C LYS A 55 -2.95 75.80 55.46
N LYS A 56 -3.92 76.59 55.00
CA LYS A 56 -3.89 78.06 55.13
C LYS A 56 -4.16 78.53 56.56
N GLU A 57 -5.04 77.84 57.28
CA GLU A 57 -5.31 78.13 58.70
C GLU A 57 -4.07 77.80 59.56
N ASN A 58 -3.50 76.60 59.40
CA ASN A 58 -2.27 76.19 60.09
C ASN A 58 -1.02 76.99 59.69
N ALA A 59 -0.98 77.64 58.52
CA ALA A 59 0.14 78.52 58.12
C ALA A 59 0.28 79.77 59.01
N THR A 60 -0.74 80.09 59.81
CA THR A 60 -0.68 81.16 60.83
C THR A 60 -0.05 80.70 62.15
N SER A 61 0.26 79.40 62.29
CA SER A 61 0.61 78.76 63.56
C SER A 61 1.74 77.72 63.41
N GLN A 62 2.80 78.04 62.66
CA GLN A 62 4.04 77.26 62.63
C GLN A 62 5.28 78.13 62.74
N SER A 63 5.77 78.27 63.98
CA SER A 63 7.15 78.61 64.30
C SER A 63 7.62 77.65 65.39
N GLU A 64 8.80 77.05 65.20
CA GLU A 64 9.37 75.98 66.03
C GLU A 64 8.64 74.62 65.89
N GLN A 65 9.31 73.46 65.87
CA GLN A 65 10.74 73.18 66.12
C GLN A 65 11.25 72.03 65.22
N ASN A 66 12.57 71.97 64.98
CA ASN A 66 13.22 70.82 64.32
C ASN A 66 13.29 69.62 65.28
N HIS A 67 13.22 68.38 64.77
CA HIS A 67 14.42 67.51 64.72
C HIS A 67 14.29 66.27 63.83
N LYS A 68 15.46 65.73 63.48
CA LYS A 68 15.74 64.64 62.54
C LYS A 68 15.26 63.24 63.00
N ASN A 69 15.24 62.27 62.09
CA ASN A 69 16.27 61.22 62.09
C ASN A 69 16.37 60.42 60.77
N GLU A 70 17.56 59.85 60.57
CA GLU A 70 18.05 59.08 59.41
C GLU A 70 18.41 57.63 59.87
N ASP A 71 18.18 56.51 59.15
CA ASP A 71 17.51 56.27 57.85
C ASP A 71 16.32 55.26 57.98
N GLU A 72 16.22 53.98 57.57
CA GLU A 72 17.03 53.02 56.78
C GLU A 72 16.09 51.99 56.05
N ASN A 73 16.44 50.70 55.87
CA ASN A 73 15.85 49.80 54.84
C ASN A 73 15.61 48.31 55.26
N VAL A 74 14.98 47.52 54.38
CA VAL A 74 14.95 46.04 54.22
C VAL A 74 13.73 45.24 54.75
N SER A 75 12.88 44.86 53.79
CA SER A 75 12.21 43.55 53.59
C SER A 75 11.44 42.85 54.72
N SER A 76 10.14 42.62 54.49
CA SER A 76 9.42 41.41 54.93
C SER A 76 8.26 41.10 53.96
N GLU A 77 7.96 39.81 53.78
CA GLU A 77 7.13 39.26 52.71
C GLU A 77 5.60 39.39 52.95
N GLU A 78 4.81 39.24 51.89
CA GLU A 78 3.35 39.27 51.95
C GLU A 78 2.77 38.02 52.66
N GLN A 79 2.20 38.18 53.86
CA GLN A 79 1.16 37.27 54.35
C GLN A 79 -0.02 38.04 54.96
N ASN A 80 -1.06 38.21 54.15
CA ASN A 80 -2.30 38.87 54.52
C ASN A 80 -3.17 37.89 55.33
N GLN A 81 -3.07 37.91 56.67
CA GLN A 81 -3.95 37.14 57.55
C GLN A 81 -4.95 38.08 58.25
N PHE A 82 -6.20 37.99 57.82
CA PHE A 82 -7.31 38.84 58.26
C PHE A 82 -7.67 38.57 59.74
N THR A 83 -7.57 39.59 60.58
CA THR A 83 -8.16 39.63 61.92
C THR A 83 -8.92 40.94 62.13
N ASP A 84 -10.10 40.85 62.75
CA ASP A 84 -11.08 41.93 62.92
C ASP A 84 -10.91 42.61 64.29
N PRO A 85 -10.45 43.88 64.37
CA PRO A 85 -10.12 44.54 65.63
C PRO A 85 -11.24 45.47 66.12
N LEU A 86 -12.47 44.96 66.28
CA LEU A 86 -13.64 45.74 66.71
C LEU A 86 -14.09 45.42 68.15
N GLN A 87 -13.19 45.66 69.12
CA GLN A 87 -13.57 45.76 70.55
C GLN A 87 -12.51 46.47 71.42
N SER A 88 -12.77 47.73 71.79
CA SER A 88 -12.26 48.32 73.04
C SER A 88 -13.24 49.37 73.56
N ALA A 89 -13.38 49.46 74.87
CA ALA A 89 -14.53 50.10 75.51
C ALA A 89 -14.54 51.64 75.38
N SER A 90 -15.75 52.18 75.24
CA SER A 90 -16.03 53.59 75.46
C SER A 90 -15.64 54.03 76.88
N LYS A 91 -15.14 55.27 76.98
CA LYS A 91 -15.20 56.07 78.21
C LYS A 91 -15.72 57.46 77.86
N GLU A 92 -16.76 57.85 78.58
CA GLU A 92 -17.40 59.15 78.46
C GLU A 92 -16.57 60.22 79.18
N SER A 93 -16.57 61.43 78.63
CA SER A 93 -16.29 62.65 79.37
C SER A 93 -16.87 63.84 78.60
N ASP A 94 -18.06 64.28 78.99
CA ASP A 94 -18.71 65.44 78.38
C ASP A 94 -17.93 66.73 78.64
N THR A 95 -17.81 67.60 77.64
CA THR A 95 -17.78 69.05 77.85
C THR A 95 -18.33 69.76 76.61
N GLU A 96 -19.58 70.18 76.67
CA GLU A 96 -20.17 71.07 75.66
C GLU A 96 -19.57 72.48 75.79
N GLU A 97 -19.09 73.07 74.67
CA GLU A 97 -19.11 74.51 74.34
C GLU A 97 -18.17 74.83 73.13
N LYS A 98 -18.57 74.50 71.88
CA LYS A 98 -17.91 74.99 70.63
C LYS A 98 -18.64 74.71 69.30
N SER A 99 -19.95 74.92 69.25
CA SER A 99 -20.84 74.57 68.12
C SER A 99 -20.42 75.09 66.72
N ASP A 100 -19.69 76.19 66.60
CA ASP A 100 -19.27 76.79 65.32
C ASP A 100 -17.93 76.28 64.76
N THR A 101 -17.11 75.57 65.56
CA THR A 101 -15.92 74.86 65.05
C THR A 101 -16.26 73.42 64.66
N ASP A 102 -17.01 72.73 65.52
CA ASP A 102 -17.29 71.31 65.37
C ASP A 102 -18.18 71.03 64.15
N SER A 103 -19.09 71.95 63.82
CA SER A 103 -19.88 71.92 62.59
C SER A 103 -19.00 71.97 61.33
N ARG A 104 -17.99 72.84 61.31
CA ARG A 104 -17.06 72.98 60.18
C ARG A 104 -16.13 71.78 60.05
N GLU A 105 -15.59 71.28 61.16
CA GLU A 105 -14.78 70.06 61.14
C GLU A 105 -15.62 68.83 60.75
N SER A 106 -16.87 68.75 61.21
CA SER A 106 -17.84 67.73 60.78
C SER A 106 -18.09 67.76 59.26
N ASP A 107 -18.27 68.93 58.66
CA ASP A 107 -18.48 69.06 57.21
C ASP A 107 -17.20 68.77 56.39
N GLN A 108 -16.02 69.12 56.91
CA GLN A 108 -14.74 68.67 56.34
C GLN A 108 -14.59 67.14 56.39
N ILE A 109 -14.95 66.51 57.52
CA ILE A 109 -14.91 65.05 57.70
C ILE A 109 -15.91 64.35 56.77
N LYS A 110 -17.13 64.88 56.59
CA LYS A 110 -18.11 64.37 55.60
C LYS A 110 -17.53 64.42 54.19
N THR A 111 -17.02 65.58 53.77
CA THR A 111 -16.42 65.76 52.44
C THR A 111 -15.25 64.80 52.19
N LEU A 112 -14.38 64.61 53.20
CA LEU A 112 -13.27 63.66 53.10
C LEU A 112 -13.76 62.20 53.07
N SER A 113 -14.75 61.85 53.89
CA SER A 113 -15.39 60.52 53.90
C SER A 113 -16.05 60.19 52.56
N GLU A 114 -16.78 61.12 51.96
CA GLU A 114 -17.37 60.99 50.62
C GLU A 114 -16.29 60.82 49.54
N SER A 115 -15.21 61.60 49.59
CA SER A 115 -14.08 61.45 48.66
C SER A 115 -13.38 60.09 48.79
N LEU A 116 -13.19 59.58 50.02
CA LEU A 116 -12.62 58.27 50.29
C LEU A 116 -13.57 57.14 49.84
N PHE A 117 -14.87 57.29 50.10
CA PHE A 117 -15.90 56.34 49.68
C PHE A 117 -15.97 56.23 48.16
N THR A 118 -15.95 57.35 47.43
CA THR A 118 -15.93 57.34 45.96
C THR A 118 -14.66 56.71 45.40
N LEU A 119 -13.48 57.04 45.93
CA LEU A 119 -12.20 56.42 45.54
C LEU A 119 -12.21 54.91 45.80
N THR A 120 -12.69 54.47 46.97
CA THR A 120 -12.83 53.05 47.32
C THR A 120 -13.84 52.35 46.41
N GLN A 121 -14.93 53.02 46.01
CA GLN A 121 -15.94 52.45 45.14
C GLN A 121 -15.46 52.33 43.68
N GLU A 122 -14.75 53.31 43.13
CA GLU A 122 -14.16 53.20 41.78
C GLU A 122 -12.98 52.20 41.78
N LYS A 123 -12.12 52.18 42.82
CA LYS A 123 -11.10 51.13 43.01
C LYS A 123 -11.71 49.72 43.04
N SER A 124 -12.78 49.51 43.82
CA SER A 124 -13.45 48.21 43.92
C SER A 124 -14.05 47.77 42.58
N LYS A 125 -14.59 48.69 41.76
CA LYS A 125 -15.03 48.39 40.39
C LYS A 125 -13.86 47.99 39.49
N LEU A 126 -12.73 48.72 39.55
CA LEU A 126 -11.54 48.41 38.76
C LEU A 126 -10.94 47.05 39.13
N GLU A 127 -10.85 46.73 40.42
CA GLU A 127 -10.42 45.42 40.92
C GLU A 127 -11.40 44.31 40.48
N GLY A 128 -12.71 44.55 40.53
CA GLY A 128 -13.73 43.64 40.02
C GLY A 128 -13.63 43.38 38.51
N VAL A 129 -13.39 44.43 37.71
CA VAL A 129 -13.16 44.32 36.26
C VAL A 129 -11.86 43.56 35.97
N TYR A 130 -10.78 43.84 36.69
CA TYR A 130 -9.50 43.14 36.54
C TYR A 130 -9.61 41.65 36.89
N LEU A 131 -10.32 41.30 37.97
CA LEU A 131 -10.56 39.90 38.34
C LEU A 131 -11.45 39.18 37.31
N ALA A 132 -12.47 39.86 36.76
CA ALA A 132 -13.31 39.33 35.69
C ALA A 132 -12.50 39.10 34.40
N ASP A 133 -11.64 40.05 34.02
CA ASP A 133 -10.80 39.93 32.81
C ASP A 133 -9.71 38.87 32.98
N LYS A 134 -9.04 38.81 34.14
CA LYS A 134 -8.10 37.73 34.48
C LYS A 134 -8.77 36.35 34.37
N LYS A 135 -10.02 36.21 34.85
CA LYS A 135 -10.79 34.98 34.70
C LYS A 135 -11.15 34.67 33.24
N ARG A 136 -11.56 35.68 32.47
CA ARG A 136 -11.82 35.57 31.02
C ARG A 136 -10.59 35.09 30.27
N LEU A 137 -9.44 35.75 30.45
CA LEU A 137 -8.19 35.42 29.76
C LEU A 137 -7.67 34.02 30.12
N LEU A 138 -7.87 33.57 31.37
CA LEU A 138 -7.57 32.18 31.76
C LEU A 138 -8.49 31.18 31.02
N GLN A 139 -9.80 31.45 30.97
CA GLN A 139 -10.74 30.59 30.24
C GLN A 139 -10.49 30.59 28.72
N GLU A 140 -10.21 31.75 28.12
CA GLU A 140 -9.86 31.86 26.70
C GLU A 140 -8.57 31.08 26.38
N ASN A 141 -7.56 31.14 27.26
CA ASN A 141 -6.33 30.36 27.11
C ASN A 141 -6.58 28.85 27.26
N GLU A 142 -7.36 28.44 28.27
CA GLU A 142 -7.78 27.03 28.39
C GLU A 142 -8.53 26.53 27.15
N ASP A 143 -9.46 27.32 26.61
CA ASP A 143 -10.28 26.92 25.47
C ASP A 143 -9.48 26.94 24.14
N LEU A 144 -8.45 27.79 24.04
CA LEU A 144 -7.44 27.71 22.98
C LEU A 144 -6.56 26.46 23.11
N VAL A 145 -6.09 26.11 24.32
CA VAL A 145 -5.31 24.90 24.57
C VAL A 145 -6.14 23.64 24.27
N LYS A 146 -7.43 23.61 24.63
CA LYS A 146 -8.38 22.53 24.28
C LYS A 146 -8.47 22.38 22.76
N LYS A 147 -8.72 23.47 22.01
CA LYS A 147 -8.77 23.46 20.53
C LYS A 147 -7.47 22.97 19.90
N ILE A 148 -6.32 23.47 20.35
CA ILE A 148 -5.00 23.05 19.87
C ILE A 148 -4.77 21.54 20.10
N ASN A 149 -5.23 20.99 21.23
CA ASN A 149 -5.09 19.56 21.51
C ASN A 149 -6.09 18.71 20.71
N GLU A 150 -7.33 19.19 20.50
CA GLU A 150 -8.27 18.55 19.57
C GLU A 150 -7.75 18.53 18.12
N GLU A 151 -7.15 19.63 17.64
CA GLU A 151 -6.55 19.71 16.32
C GLU A 151 -5.35 18.77 16.17
N LYS A 152 -4.52 18.64 17.22
CA LYS A 152 -3.45 17.63 17.28
C LYS A 152 -4.01 16.21 17.20
N GLU A 153 -5.07 15.87 17.93
CA GLU A 153 -5.64 14.52 17.85
C GLU A 153 -6.34 14.24 16.51
N LYS A 154 -7.00 15.24 15.91
CA LYS A 154 -7.53 15.16 14.54
C LYS A 154 -6.40 14.95 13.52
N ALA A 155 -5.26 15.63 13.68
CA ALA A 155 -4.08 15.41 12.84
C ALA A 155 -3.42 14.03 13.08
N ASN A 156 -3.31 13.58 14.34
CA ASN A 156 -2.75 12.29 14.75
C ASN A 156 -3.58 11.11 14.20
N THR A 157 -4.90 11.23 14.22
CA THR A 157 -5.81 10.20 13.68
C THR A 157 -5.82 10.16 12.15
N GLU A 158 -5.83 11.30 11.46
CA GLU A 158 -5.66 11.34 10.00
C GLU A 158 -4.24 10.87 9.57
N PHE A 159 -3.19 11.17 10.34
CA PHE A 159 -1.84 10.65 10.12
C PHE A 159 -1.80 9.12 10.19
N LYS A 160 -2.32 8.52 11.27
CA LYS A 160 -2.43 7.05 11.43
C LYS A 160 -3.24 6.41 10.29
N ARG A 161 -4.33 7.05 9.85
CA ARG A 161 -5.14 6.60 8.70
C ARG A 161 -4.36 6.63 7.38
N LEU A 162 -3.47 7.61 7.20
CA LEU A 162 -2.57 7.65 6.04
C LEU A 162 -1.45 6.61 6.16
N GLU A 163 -0.93 6.33 7.36
CA GLU A 163 0.04 5.25 7.59
C GLU A 163 -0.53 3.86 7.28
N THR A 164 -1.77 3.56 7.70
CA THR A 164 -2.41 2.27 7.34
C THR A 164 -2.65 2.17 5.84
N GLN A 165 -3.14 3.23 5.18
CA GLN A 165 -3.30 3.25 3.73
C GLN A 165 -1.97 3.08 2.98
N ILE A 166 -0.88 3.68 3.47
CA ILE A 166 0.46 3.47 2.92
C ILE A 166 0.94 2.03 3.16
N HIS A 167 0.60 1.40 4.29
CA HIS A 167 0.91 -0.01 4.56
C HIS A 167 0.12 -0.95 3.64
N GLU A 168 -1.18 -0.76 3.50
CA GLU A 168 -2.07 -1.50 2.60
C GLU A 168 -1.58 -1.43 1.14
N LEU A 169 -1.23 -0.23 0.66
CA LEU A 169 -0.69 -0.05 -0.69
C LEU A 169 0.68 -0.72 -0.85
N LYS A 170 1.56 -0.67 0.16
CA LYS A 170 2.84 -1.41 0.15
C LYS A 170 2.63 -2.93 0.10
N MET A 171 1.62 -3.45 0.81
CA MET A 171 1.29 -4.88 0.78
C MET A 171 0.74 -5.29 -0.59
N ARG A 172 -0.22 -4.53 -1.16
CA ARG A 172 -0.75 -4.78 -2.51
C ARG A 172 0.33 -4.70 -3.61
N ILE A 173 1.33 -3.81 -3.46
CA ILE A 173 2.47 -3.74 -4.39
C ILE A 173 3.34 -5.01 -4.29
N ARG A 174 3.62 -5.51 -3.08
CA ARG A 174 4.36 -6.77 -2.89
C ARG A 174 3.61 -7.98 -3.42
N GLU A 175 2.30 -8.02 -3.21
CA GLU A 175 1.40 -9.06 -3.73
C GLU A 175 1.49 -9.12 -5.27
N GLN A 176 1.33 -7.98 -5.95
CA GLN A 176 1.51 -7.88 -7.41
C GLN A 176 2.95 -8.13 -7.91
N GLN A 177 3.96 -7.99 -7.05
CA GLN A 177 5.33 -8.38 -7.38
C GLN A 177 5.47 -9.90 -7.32
N ALA A 178 5.00 -10.54 -6.24
CA ALA A 178 5.00 -11.99 -6.10
C ALA A 178 4.14 -12.71 -7.16
N GLU A 179 3.01 -12.12 -7.57
CA GLU A 179 2.20 -12.60 -8.70
C GLU A 179 3.00 -12.59 -10.01
N ARG A 180 3.64 -11.47 -10.36
CA ARG A 180 4.46 -11.38 -11.58
C ARG A 180 5.71 -12.26 -11.54
N GLU A 181 6.34 -12.39 -10.38
CA GLU A 181 7.46 -13.33 -10.18
C GLU A 181 7.01 -14.77 -10.37
N LYS A 182 5.81 -15.13 -9.89
CA LYS A 182 5.20 -16.44 -10.15
C LYS A 182 4.89 -16.63 -11.64
N GLU A 183 4.23 -15.68 -12.30
CA GLU A 183 3.95 -15.71 -13.74
C GLU A 183 5.25 -15.88 -14.57
N GLN A 184 6.31 -15.16 -14.23
CA GLN A 184 7.63 -15.30 -14.88
C GLN A 184 8.26 -16.67 -14.63
N ASN A 185 8.11 -17.25 -13.43
CA ASN A 185 8.55 -18.61 -13.15
C ASN A 185 7.73 -19.66 -13.92
N ASP A 186 6.41 -19.51 -13.99
CA ASP A 186 5.51 -20.40 -14.74
C ASP A 186 5.80 -20.32 -16.25
N HIS A 187 6.08 -19.12 -16.79
CA HIS A 187 6.58 -18.94 -18.17
C HIS A 187 7.97 -19.56 -18.38
N ALA A 188 8.89 -19.44 -17.42
CA ALA A 188 10.21 -20.06 -17.52
C ALA A 188 10.17 -21.60 -17.44
N LEU A 189 9.21 -22.16 -16.69
CA LEU A 189 8.92 -23.60 -16.68
C LEU A 189 8.32 -24.04 -18.02
N MET A 190 7.30 -23.33 -18.53
CA MET A 190 6.71 -23.61 -19.84
C MET A 190 7.74 -23.54 -20.98
N LEU A 191 8.66 -22.58 -20.95
CA LEU A 191 9.76 -22.48 -21.92
C LEU A 191 10.73 -23.67 -21.82
N ARG A 192 11.06 -24.14 -20.61
CA ARG A 192 11.87 -25.36 -20.42
C ARG A 192 11.15 -26.62 -20.90
N GLU A 193 9.85 -26.72 -20.69
CA GLU A 193 9.04 -27.84 -21.16
C GLU A 193 8.92 -27.84 -22.70
N LEU A 194 8.68 -26.68 -23.32
CA LEU A 194 8.70 -26.53 -24.78
C LEU A 194 10.08 -26.85 -25.38
N GLN A 195 11.18 -26.39 -24.75
CA GLN A 195 12.55 -26.75 -25.16
C GLN A 195 12.83 -28.26 -25.01
N LYS A 196 12.30 -28.91 -23.96
CA LYS A 196 12.41 -30.35 -23.74
C LYS A 196 11.60 -31.15 -24.76
N LEU A 197 10.36 -30.74 -25.05
CA LEU A 197 9.55 -31.37 -26.10
C LEU A 197 10.22 -31.21 -27.46
N LEU A 198 10.74 -30.01 -27.78
CA LEU A 198 11.44 -29.75 -29.05
C LEU A 198 12.78 -30.51 -29.15
N SER A 199 13.48 -30.81 -28.06
CA SER A 199 14.65 -31.69 -28.08
C SER A 199 14.28 -33.17 -28.17
N GLN A 200 13.14 -33.58 -27.61
CA GLN A 200 12.59 -34.94 -27.78
C GLN A 200 12.11 -35.18 -29.22
N GLU A 201 11.41 -34.23 -29.83
CA GLU A 201 11.00 -34.26 -31.26
C GLU A 201 12.20 -34.28 -32.21
N ARG A 202 13.29 -33.56 -31.88
CA ARG A 202 14.54 -33.68 -32.63
C ARG A 202 15.16 -35.07 -32.46
N ALA A 203 15.29 -35.57 -31.23
CA ALA A 203 15.86 -36.89 -30.99
C ALA A 203 15.05 -38.04 -31.63
N SER A 204 13.71 -37.95 -31.66
CA SER A 204 12.86 -38.93 -32.35
C SER A 204 12.96 -38.81 -33.87
N LYS A 205 13.02 -37.58 -34.42
CA LYS A 205 13.30 -37.34 -35.84
C LYS A 205 14.66 -37.93 -36.25
N ASP A 206 15.72 -37.64 -35.50
CA ASP A 206 17.07 -38.13 -35.76
C ASP A 206 17.11 -39.67 -35.68
N GLN A 207 16.40 -40.28 -34.72
CA GLN A 207 16.24 -41.74 -34.66
C GLN A 207 15.49 -42.33 -35.87
N LEU A 208 14.44 -41.67 -36.36
CA LEU A 208 13.69 -42.10 -37.54
C LEU A 208 14.49 -41.91 -38.83
N GLU A 209 15.27 -40.84 -38.95
CA GLU A 209 16.17 -40.63 -40.10
C GLU A 209 17.30 -41.68 -40.12
N ASN A 210 17.90 -42.00 -38.97
CA ASN A 210 18.85 -43.12 -38.85
C ASN A 210 18.19 -44.47 -39.22
N GLN A 211 17.00 -44.79 -38.73
CA GLN A 211 16.29 -46.02 -39.12
C GLN A 211 15.97 -46.06 -40.62
N VAL A 212 15.62 -44.93 -41.22
CA VAL A 212 15.39 -44.82 -42.67
C VAL A 212 16.69 -45.02 -43.46
N ASP A 213 17.82 -44.53 -42.97
CA ASP A 213 19.13 -44.72 -43.62
C ASP A 213 19.69 -46.14 -43.41
N ASP A 214 19.50 -46.75 -42.25
CA ASP A 214 19.75 -48.19 -42.02
C ASP A 214 18.92 -49.07 -42.97
N LEU A 215 17.64 -48.74 -43.15
CA LEU A 215 16.76 -49.45 -44.08
C LEU A 215 17.18 -49.23 -45.55
N LYS A 216 17.58 -48.01 -45.94
CA LYS A 216 18.17 -47.76 -47.26
C LYS A 216 19.46 -48.56 -47.44
N PHE A 217 20.34 -48.61 -46.44
CA PHE A 217 21.59 -49.35 -46.48
C PHE A 217 21.32 -50.84 -46.66
N ALA A 218 20.53 -51.46 -45.79
CA ALA A 218 20.18 -52.89 -45.85
C ALA A 218 19.41 -53.26 -47.14
N LEU A 219 18.62 -52.34 -47.70
CA LEU A 219 17.96 -52.53 -49.00
C LEU A 219 18.95 -52.39 -50.17
N SER A 220 19.94 -51.49 -50.08
CA SER A 220 21.03 -51.38 -51.05
C SER A 220 21.96 -52.60 -51.01
N GLU A 221 22.28 -53.11 -49.83
CA GLU A 221 23.05 -54.34 -49.61
C GLU A 221 22.30 -55.54 -50.20
N LYS A 222 21.00 -55.69 -49.90
CA LYS A 222 20.16 -56.73 -50.52
C LYS A 222 20.05 -56.58 -52.03
N ASN A 223 20.05 -55.36 -52.58
CA ASN A 223 20.07 -55.15 -54.03
C ASN A 223 21.44 -55.49 -54.66
N GLN A 224 22.56 -55.28 -53.96
CA GLN A 224 23.89 -55.71 -54.40
C GLN A 224 24.09 -57.23 -54.26
N LEU A 225 23.48 -57.84 -53.26
CA LEU A 225 23.43 -59.28 -53.06
C LEU A 225 22.41 -59.98 -53.96
N LEU A 226 21.40 -59.28 -54.50
CA LEU A 226 20.38 -59.91 -55.35
C LEU A 226 20.98 -60.64 -56.57
N PRO A 227 21.93 -60.07 -57.33
CA PRO A 227 22.61 -60.77 -58.41
C PRO A 227 23.42 -61.98 -57.96
N SER A 228 24.20 -61.88 -56.87
CA SER A 228 25.03 -63.00 -56.39
C SER A 228 24.18 -64.10 -55.77
N MET A 229 23.13 -63.74 -55.03
CA MET A 229 22.14 -64.66 -54.49
C MET A 229 21.33 -65.31 -55.62
N SER A 230 20.86 -64.58 -56.63
CA SER A 230 20.18 -65.15 -57.80
C SER A 230 21.09 -66.14 -58.52
N GLN A 231 22.34 -65.77 -58.83
CA GLN A 231 23.30 -66.69 -59.43
C GLN A 231 23.60 -67.90 -58.52
N SER A 232 23.62 -67.73 -57.20
CA SER A 232 23.77 -68.84 -56.25
C SER A 232 22.54 -69.73 -56.19
N TYR A 233 21.33 -69.17 -56.33
CA TYR A 233 20.07 -69.90 -56.37
C TYR A 233 19.88 -70.58 -57.71
N GLU A 234 20.26 -69.97 -58.84
CA GLU A 234 20.30 -70.57 -60.17
C GLU A 234 21.26 -71.77 -60.19
N LYS A 235 22.50 -71.58 -59.70
CA LYS A 235 23.46 -72.69 -59.51
C LYS A 235 22.89 -73.74 -58.55
N LYS A 236 22.32 -73.34 -57.42
CA LYS A 236 21.73 -74.29 -56.45
C LYS A 236 20.44 -74.92 -56.96
N ILE A 237 19.76 -74.36 -57.97
CA ILE A 237 18.62 -74.97 -58.66
C ILE A 237 19.11 -75.92 -59.76
N SER A 238 20.19 -75.62 -60.49
CA SER A 238 20.83 -76.60 -61.37
C SER A 238 21.39 -77.76 -60.56
N ASP A 239 22.06 -77.46 -59.44
CA ASP A 239 22.68 -78.44 -58.54
C ASP A 239 21.62 -79.21 -57.73
N LEU A 240 20.47 -78.61 -57.40
CA LEU A 240 19.32 -79.35 -56.87
C LEU A 240 18.53 -80.07 -57.96
N THR A 241 18.68 -79.73 -59.25
CA THR A 241 18.06 -80.47 -60.35
C THR A 241 18.89 -81.72 -60.69
N THR A 242 20.22 -81.62 -60.65
CA THR A 242 21.11 -82.80 -60.67
C THR A 242 20.97 -83.58 -59.37
N GLN A 243 21.06 -82.96 -58.18
CA GLN A 243 20.87 -83.69 -56.93
C GLN A 243 19.45 -84.24 -56.76
N LEU A 244 18.37 -83.68 -57.31
CA LEU A 244 17.05 -84.36 -57.31
C LEU A 244 16.96 -85.52 -58.30
N LYS A 245 17.90 -85.64 -59.23
CA LYS A 245 18.12 -86.83 -60.07
C LYS A 245 18.93 -87.86 -59.28
N ASP A 246 20.09 -87.45 -58.78
CA ASP A 246 21.04 -88.28 -58.04
C ASP A 246 20.47 -88.75 -56.69
N VAL A 247 19.58 -87.97 -56.06
CA VAL A 247 18.83 -88.33 -54.83
C VAL A 247 17.52 -89.04 -55.17
N LYS A 248 16.98 -88.99 -56.39
CA LYS A 248 15.98 -90.01 -56.79
C LYS A 248 16.62 -91.39 -56.89
N GLU A 249 17.90 -91.47 -57.27
CA GLU A 249 18.70 -92.71 -57.14
C GLU A 249 19.08 -93.01 -55.68
N GLN A 250 19.74 -92.08 -54.97
CA GLN A 250 20.26 -92.31 -53.62
C GLN A 250 19.18 -92.42 -52.54
N LEU A 251 18.00 -91.80 -52.67
CA LEU A 251 16.87 -92.02 -51.75
C LEU A 251 16.23 -93.40 -51.98
N GLY A 252 16.47 -94.05 -53.13
CA GLY A 252 16.26 -95.49 -53.32
C GLY A 252 17.24 -96.38 -52.54
N VAL A 253 18.37 -95.81 -52.07
CA VAL A 253 19.45 -96.50 -51.34
C VAL A 253 19.41 -96.18 -49.84
N GLU A 254 19.30 -94.92 -49.44
CA GLU A 254 19.40 -94.45 -48.06
C GLU A 254 18.07 -94.46 -47.29
N ARG A 255 16.92 -94.49 -47.98
CA ARG A 255 15.62 -94.87 -47.36
C ARG A 255 15.64 -96.31 -46.82
N LYS A 256 16.68 -97.09 -47.09
CA LYS A 256 16.94 -98.42 -46.51
C LYS A 256 17.93 -98.41 -45.33
N LYS A 257 18.44 -97.24 -44.89
CA LYS A 257 19.50 -97.16 -43.85
C LYS A 257 19.23 -96.20 -42.69
N ALA A 258 18.52 -95.10 -42.88
CA ALA A 258 18.56 -93.95 -41.97
C ALA A 258 17.38 -93.80 -40.97
N GLU A 259 16.94 -94.88 -40.32
CA GLU A 259 16.15 -94.74 -39.09
C GLU A 259 17.08 -94.45 -37.89
N ARG A 260 17.02 -93.19 -37.38
CA ARG A 260 17.33 -92.69 -36.00
C ARG A 260 18.28 -91.46 -35.97
N PRO A 261 17.87 -90.34 -35.35
CA PRO A 261 18.79 -89.25 -34.96
C PRO A 261 19.41 -89.46 -33.55
N PRO A 262 20.55 -88.80 -33.22
CA PRO A 262 21.28 -89.02 -31.95
C PRO A 262 20.85 -88.10 -30.79
N GLU A 263 21.35 -88.38 -29.59
CA GLU A 263 20.76 -87.90 -28.33
C GLU A 263 21.05 -86.43 -27.93
N GLY A 264 22.04 -85.76 -28.52
CA GLY A 264 22.40 -84.37 -28.16
C GLY A 264 21.24 -83.37 -28.31
N LEU A 265 20.26 -83.67 -29.18
CA LEU A 265 19.03 -82.90 -29.36
C LEU A 265 18.21 -82.78 -28.06
N LYS A 266 18.24 -83.81 -27.19
CA LYS A 266 17.54 -83.81 -25.88
C LYS A 266 18.15 -82.83 -24.87
N GLN A 267 19.46 -82.64 -24.89
CA GLN A 267 20.15 -81.73 -23.95
C GLN A 267 19.83 -80.28 -24.31
N LEU A 268 19.98 -79.92 -25.59
CA LEU A 268 19.62 -78.59 -26.09
C LEU A 268 18.13 -78.27 -25.87
N GLN A 269 17.25 -79.28 -26.01
CA GLN A 269 15.81 -79.15 -25.71
C GLN A 269 15.54 -78.82 -24.23
N ASN A 270 16.34 -79.35 -23.30
CA ASN A 270 16.19 -79.08 -21.87
C ASN A 270 16.66 -77.66 -21.51
N GLU A 271 17.80 -77.22 -22.03
CA GLU A 271 18.35 -75.87 -21.83
C GLU A 271 17.44 -74.78 -22.41
N MET A 272 16.89 -75.02 -23.62
CA MET A 272 15.84 -74.16 -24.19
C MET A 272 14.57 -74.14 -23.33
N SER A 273 14.30 -75.18 -22.53
CA SER A 273 13.16 -75.22 -21.62
C SER A 273 13.39 -74.45 -20.30
N THR A 274 14.63 -74.35 -19.81
CA THR A 274 14.96 -73.58 -18.60
C THR A 274 15.01 -72.09 -18.92
N MET A 275 15.75 -71.70 -19.97
CA MET A 275 15.79 -70.31 -20.45
C MET A 275 14.37 -69.77 -20.72
N LYS A 276 13.49 -70.57 -21.35
CA LYS A 276 12.10 -70.17 -21.60
C LYS A 276 11.30 -69.93 -20.32
N LYS A 277 11.51 -70.72 -19.25
CA LYS A 277 10.85 -70.51 -17.95
C LYS A 277 11.38 -69.26 -17.25
N GLU A 278 12.68 -69.01 -17.33
CA GLU A 278 13.32 -67.84 -16.73
C GLU A 278 12.86 -66.53 -17.40
N TYR A 279 12.81 -66.49 -18.75
CA TYR A 279 12.21 -65.35 -19.46
C TYR A 279 10.71 -65.18 -19.15
N GLN A 280 9.94 -66.25 -19.00
CA GLN A 280 8.53 -66.17 -18.58
C GLN A 280 8.39 -65.58 -17.16
N LEU A 281 9.28 -65.94 -16.23
CA LEU A 281 9.28 -65.39 -14.87
C LEU A 281 9.69 -63.91 -14.84
N GLN A 282 10.70 -63.52 -15.64
CA GLN A 282 11.11 -62.11 -15.80
C GLN A 282 9.96 -61.27 -16.38
N LEU A 283 9.31 -61.74 -17.46
CA LEU A 283 8.17 -61.06 -18.08
C LEU A 283 7.01 -60.86 -17.08
N LEU A 284 6.69 -61.87 -16.26
CA LEU A 284 5.65 -61.77 -15.23
C LEU A 284 6.01 -60.78 -14.11
N ASN A 285 7.29 -60.67 -13.74
CA ASN A 285 7.74 -59.71 -12.74
C ASN A 285 7.72 -58.27 -13.28
N GLU A 286 8.09 -58.05 -14.54
CA GLU A 286 7.96 -56.74 -15.19
C GLU A 286 6.49 -56.35 -15.40
N GLN A 287 5.63 -57.29 -15.79
CA GLN A 287 4.19 -57.05 -15.92
C GLN A 287 3.56 -56.65 -14.57
N LYS A 288 3.94 -57.32 -13.47
CA LYS A 288 3.55 -56.92 -12.10
C LYS A 288 4.04 -55.51 -11.78
N ARG A 289 5.32 -55.22 -12.04
CA ARG A 289 5.94 -53.92 -11.77
C ARG A 289 5.27 -52.78 -12.54
N SER A 290 4.85 -53.02 -13.79
CA SER A 290 3.97 -52.10 -14.54
C SER A 290 2.64 -51.91 -13.83
N SER A 291 1.89 -52.99 -13.57
CA SER A 291 0.55 -52.89 -12.96
C SER A 291 0.55 -52.21 -11.59
N GLU A 292 1.63 -52.37 -10.81
CA GLU A 292 1.83 -51.64 -9.57
C GLU A 292 2.12 -50.15 -9.76
N ALA A 293 2.79 -49.75 -10.84
CA ALA A 293 2.98 -48.35 -11.20
C ALA A 293 1.67 -47.74 -11.72
N ASP A 294 0.93 -48.47 -12.56
CA ASP A 294 -0.37 -48.06 -13.09
C ASP A 294 -1.38 -47.80 -11.95
N VAL A 295 -1.51 -48.72 -10.98
CA VAL A 295 -2.36 -48.55 -9.79
C VAL A 295 -1.90 -47.39 -8.89
N LYS A 296 -0.60 -47.04 -8.85
CA LYS A 296 -0.10 -45.87 -8.13
C LYS A 296 -0.45 -44.57 -8.88
N LEU A 297 -0.37 -44.56 -10.22
CA LEU A 297 -0.78 -43.44 -11.05
C LEU A 297 -2.28 -43.18 -10.98
N ASP A 298 -3.12 -44.22 -10.99
CA ASP A 298 -4.58 -44.07 -10.92
C ASP A 298 -5.06 -43.57 -9.55
N ARG A 299 -4.42 -43.97 -8.44
CA ARG A 299 -4.66 -43.34 -7.13
C ARG A 299 -4.31 -41.85 -7.13
N PHE A 300 -3.15 -41.50 -7.69
CA PHE A 300 -2.71 -40.10 -7.76
C PHE A 300 -3.56 -39.25 -8.73
N ARG A 301 -4.15 -39.86 -9.76
CA ARG A 301 -5.20 -39.25 -10.58
C ARG A 301 -6.46 -38.99 -9.75
N GLN A 302 -6.97 -40.00 -9.05
CA GLN A 302 -8.19 -39.89 -8.24
C GLN A 302 -8.04 -38.88 -7.09
N GLU A 303 -6.89 -38.83 -6.41
CA GLU A 303 -6.58 -37.82 -5.39
C GLU A 303 -6.60 -36.39 -5.96
N LYS A 304 -6.10 -36.20 -7.18
CA LYS A 304 -6.17 -34.91 -7.89
C LYS A 304 -7.57 -34.58 -8.36
N GLU A 305 -8.30 -35.54 -8.92
CA GLU A 305 -9.67 -35.38 -9.41
C GLU A 305 -10.63 -35.00 -8.27
N ASN A 306 -10.54 -35.70 -7.13
CA ASN A 306 -11.25 -35.34 -5.90
C ASN A 306 -10.92 -33.91 -5.45
N ARG A 307 -9.63 -33.52 -5.47
CA ARG A 307 -9.19 -32.16 -5.10
C ARG A 307 -9.68 -31.10 -6.09
N VAL A 308 -9.77 -31.41 -7.38
CA VAL A 308 -10.35 -30.53 -8.40
C VAL A 308 -11.85 -30.36 -8.15
N SER A 309 -12.58 -31.46 -7.97
CA SER A 309 -14.03 -31.43 -7.65
C SER A 309 -14.34 -30.66 -6.36
N GLU A 310 -13.51 -30.81 -5.32
CA GLU A 310 -13.59 -29.99 -4.10
C GLU A 310 -13.39 -28.49 -4.34
N LEU A 311 -12.53 -28.11 -5.28
CA LEU A 311 -12.28 -26.71 -5.65
C LEU A 311 -13.40 -26.19 -6.54
N GLU A 312 -13.93 -27.00 -7.45
CA GLU A 312 -15.09 -26.69 -8.30
C GLU A 312 -16.35 -26.47 -7.45
N SER A 313 -16.60 -27.28 -6.42
CA SER A 313 -17.69 -27.04 -5.45
C SER A 313 -17.53 -25.67 -4.79
N LYS A 314 -16.36 -25.37 -4.24
CA LYS A 314 -16.07 -24.09 -3.56
C LYS A 314 -16.16 -22.90 -4.53
N ILE A 315 -15.80 -23.07 -5.80
CA ILE A 315 -15.97 -22.06 -6.86
C ILE A 315 -17.44 -21.88 -7.22
N SER A 316 -18.25 -22.95 -7.26
CA SER A 316 -19.70 -22.86 -7.44
C SER A 316 -20.37 -22.13 -6.27
N GLU A 317 -20.03 -22.50 -5.02
CA GLU A 317 -20.52 -21.85 -3.80
C GLU A 317 -20.18 -20.35 -3.77
N LEU A 318 -18.95 -19.98 -4.15
CA LEU A 318 -18.54 -18.58 -4.31
C LEU A 318 -19.30 -17.87 -5.44
N SER A 319 -19.52 -18.55 -6.57
CA SER A 319 -20.27 -18.01 -7.72
C SER A 319 -21.74 -17.78 -7.38
N ASP A 320 -22.38 -18.71 -6.65
CA ASP A 320 -23.74 -18.57 -6.16
C ASP A 320 -23.85 -17.45 -5.11
N MET A 321 -22.89 -17.31 -4.20
CA MET A 321 -22.83 -16.19 -3.27
C MET A 321 -22.69 -14.85 -3.99
N VAL A 322 -21.78 -14.72 -4.97
CA VAL A 322 -21.65 -13.50 -5.79
C VAL A 322 -22.92 -13.23 -6.61
N GLY A 323 -23.54 -14.27 -7.18
CA GLY A 323 -24.83 -14.18 -7.87
C GLY A 323 -25.99 -13.78 -6.95
N ASN A 324 -25.95 -14.12 -5.65
CA ASN A 324 -26.89 -13.65 -4.65
C ASN A 324 -26.66 -12.18 -4.28
N TYR A 325 -25.40 -11.76 -4.10
CA TYR A 325 -25.07 -10.36 -3.85
C TYR A 325 -25.44 -9.45 -5.03
N GLU A 326 -25.17 -9.86 -6.28
CA GLU A 326 -25.57 -9.07 -7.45
C GLU A 326 -27.10 -9.02 -7.60
N ARG A 327 -27.82 -10.12 -7.32
CA ARG A 327 -29.29 -10.11 -7.27
C ARG A 327 -29.84 -9.16 -6.20
N SER A 328 -29.26 -9.13 -4.99
CA SER A 328 -29.63 -8.14 -3.95
C SER A 328 -29.36 -6.72 -4.43
N LYS A 329 -28.15 -6.46 -4.94
CA LYS A 329 -27.72 -5.15 -5.46
C LYS A 329 -28.63 -4.63 -6.59
N VAL A 330 -29.14 -5.50 -7.45
CA VAL A 330 -30.15 -5.13 -8.47
C VAL A 330 -31.52 -4.81 -7.83
N GLN A 331 -31.95 -5.56 -6.82
CA GLN A 331 -33.17 -5.24 -6.06
C GLN A 331 -33.04 -3.89 -5.33
N ASP A 332 -31.90 -3.62 -4.70
CA ASP A 332 -31.59 -2.35 -4.03
C ASP A 332 -31.52 -1.18 -5.02
N GLN A 333 -30.97 -1.38 -6.22
CA GLN A 333 -31.04 -0.37 -7.28
C GLN A 333 -32.49 -0.10 -7.73
N GLN A 334 -33.34 -1.11 -7.79
CA GLN A 334 -34.77 -0.95 -8.12
C GLN A 334 -35.56 -0.25 -7.01
N THR A 335 -35.29 -0.52 -5.73
CA THR A 335 -35.93 0.22 -4.62
C THR A 335 -35.45 1.66 -4.58
N ILE A 336 -34.15 1.92 -4.76
CA ILE A 336 -33.60 3.27 -4.90
C ILE A 336 -34.22 4.03 -6.08
N HIS A 337 -34.49 3.35 -7.21
CA HIS A 337 -35.16 3.98 -8.36
C HIS A 337 -36.60 4.38 -8.00
N LYS A 338 -37.41 3.46 -7.46
CA LYS A 338 -38.79 3.73 -7.02
C LYS A 338 -38.87 4.84 -5.96
N LEU A 339 -37.90 4.91 -5.05
CA LEU A 339 -37.80 5.98 -4.07
C LEU A 339 -37.48 7.33 -4.74
N LYS A 340 -36.56 7.37 -5.71
CA LYS A 340 -36.27 8.59 -6.49
C LYS A 340 -37.48 9.05 -7.31
N GLU A 341 -38.22 8.13 -7.94
CA GLU A 341 -39.48 8.43 -8.62
C GLU A 341 -40.51 9.03 -7.65
N ARG A 342 -40.68 8.46 -6.44
CA ARG A 342 -41.61 9.01 -5.45
C ARG A 342 -41.15 10.35 -4.88
N MET A 343 -39.85 10.60 -4.71
CA MET A 343 -39.35 11.93 -4.37
C MET A 343 -39.66 12.95 -5.48
N SER A 344 -39.42 12.61 -6.75
CA SER A 344 -39.73 13.50 -7.87
C SER A 344 -41.23 13.79 -7.99
N GLN A 345 -42.10 12.80 -7.73
CA GLN A 345 -43.55 13.03 -7.61
C GLN A 345 -43.88 14.00 -6.46
N LEU A 346 -43.29 13.82 -5.28
CA LEU A 346 -43.48 14.72 -4.14
C LEU A 346 -42.93 16.14 -4.39
N GLU A 347 -41.87 16.29 -5.17
CA GLU A 347 -41.36 17.60 -5.63
C GLU A 347 -42.31 18.27 -6.62
N LEU A 348 -42.92 17.51 -7.54
CA LEU A 348 -43.98 18.00 -8.43
C LEU A 348 -45.26 18.38 -7.67
N GLU A 349 -45.68 17.57 -6.70
CA GLU A 349 -46.80 17.86 -5.79
C GLU A 349 -46.52 19.16 -4.99
N ASN A 350 -45.35 19.30 -4.38
CA ASN A 350 -44.98 20.51 -3.62
C ASN A 350 -44.83 21.76 -4.51
N THR A 351 -44.28 21.66 -5.72
CA THR A 351 -44.15 22.81 -6.63
C THR A 351 -45.49 23.22 -7.24
N ALA A 352 -46.44 22.31 -7.42
CA ALA A 352 -47.82 22.63 -7.77
C ALA A 352 -48.54 23.35 -6.62
N LEU A 353 -48.43 22.84 -5.40
CA LEU A 353 -49.00 23.48 -4.20
C LEU A 353 -48.42 24.89 -3.99
N THR A 354 -47.10 25.06 -4.14
CA THR A 354 -46.43 26.38 -4.05
C THR A 354 -46.99 27.38 -5.07
N LYS A 355 -47.27 26.94 -6.31
CA LYS A 355 -47.87 27.79 -7.35
C LYS A 355 -49.31 28.19 -7.01
N SER A 356 -50.12 27.28 -6.49
CA SER A 356 -51.50 27.59 -6.09
C SER A 356 -51.58 28.58 -4.92
N VAL A 357 -50.67 28.49 -3.94
CA VAL A 357 -50.57 29.46 -2.82
C VAL A 357 -50.23 30.86 -3.33
N GLY A 358 -49.36 30.98 -4.35
CA GLY A 358 -49.03 32.26 -4.98
C GLY A 358 -50.18 32.94 -5.72
N GLN A 359 -51.30 32.24 -5.97
CA GLN A 359 -52.40 32.73 -6.81
C GLN A 359 -53.55 33.39 -6.01
N VAL A 360 -53.47 33.39 -4.67
CA VAL A 360 -54.52 33.88 -3.76
C VAL A 360 -54.29 35.34 -3.30
N GLY A 361 -53.09 35.89 -3.51
CA GLY A 361 -52.63 37.12 -2.86
C GLY A 361 -52.69 38.42 -3.66
N ASN A 362 -53.61 38.60 -4.62
CA ASN A 362 -53.52 39.72 -5.59
C ASN A 362 -54.86 40.41 -5.94
N TYR A 363 -55.58 40.91 -4.93
CA TYR A 363 -56.81 41.71 -5.09
C TYR A 363 -56.90 42.96 -4.17
N ASP A 364 -55.90 43.22 -3.33
CA ASP A 364 -56.05 44.11 -2.15
C ASP A 364 -55.24 45.43 -2.20
N GLU A 365 -54.52 45.70 -3.31
CA GLU A 365 -53.60 46.83 -3.43
C GLU A 365 -54.14 48.05 -4.21
N GLU A 366 -55.10 47.89 -5.13
CA GLU A 366 -55.54 48.99 -6.00
C GLU A 366 -56.33 50.09 -5.27
N TRP A 367 -57.09 49.74 -4.23
CA TRP A 367 -57.97 50.69 -3.51
C TRP A 367 -57.26 51.56 -2.47
N ARG A 368 -56.03 51.20 -2.07
CA ARG A 368 -55.30 51.85 -0.96
C ARG A 368 -54.53 53.11 -1.38
N ASN A 369 -54.42 53.37 -2.68
CA ASN A 369 -53.52 54.39 -3.26
C ASN A 369 -54.24 55.62 -3.83
N LEU A 370 -55.57 55.75 -3.62
CA LEU A 370 -56.32 56.95 -4.01
C LEU A 370 -56.33 58.00 -2.90
N GLU A 371 -56.10 59.26 -3.29
CA GLU A 371 -56.16 60.40 -2.38
C GLU A 371 -57.62 60.71 -1.97
N ALA A 372 -57.85 61.25 -0.77
CA ALA A 372 -59.19 61.42 -0.21
C ALA A 372 -60.13 62.29 -1.09
N THR A 373 -59.58 63.26 -1.82
CA THR A 373 -60.28 64.07 -2.82
C THR A 373 -60.74 63.25 -4.02
N GLN A 374 -59.88 62.35 -4.51
CA GLN A 374 -60.15 61.47 -5.66
C GLN A 374 -61.16 60.37 -5.28
N LEU A 375 -61.09 59.87 -4.04
CA LEU A 375 -62.11 59.02 -3.42
C LEU A 375 -63.46 59.74 -3.31
N GLY A 376 -63.47 61.01 -2.89
CA GLY A 376 -64.67 61.85 -2.87
C GLY A 376 -65.29 62.04 -4.25
N GLU A 377 -64.49 62.36 -5.27
CA GLU A 377 -64.94 62.42 -6.66
C GLU A 377 -65.50 61.08 -7.17
N LEU A 378 -64.87 59.95 -6.79
CA LEU A 378 -65.34 58.63 -7.18
C LEU A 378 -66.69 58.30 -6.53
N ILE A 379 -66.87 58.65 -5.26
CA ILE A 379 -68.14 58.53 -4.53
C ILE A 379 -69.22 59.39 -5.18
N VAL A 380 -68.94 60.64 -5.54
CA VAL A 380 -69.90 61.52 -6.25
C VAL A 380 -70.26 60.96 -7.63
N LYS A 381 -69.30 60.42 -8.39
CA LYS A 381 -69.55 59.74 -9.68
C LYS A 381 -70.42 58.49 -9.49
N LEU A 382 -70.14 57.68 -8.46
CA LEU A 382 -70.93 56.50 -8.11
C LEU A 382 -72.34 56.86 -7.64
N GLN A 383 -72.52 57.91 -6.83
CA GLN A 383 -73.83 58.46 -6.45
C GLN A 383 -74.60 58.95 -7.69
N GLY A 384 -73.92 59.61 -8.62
CA GLY A 384 -74.48 59.98 -9.93
C GLY A 384 -75.00 58.77 -10.70
N TYR A 385 -74.16 57.73 -10.89
CA TYR A 385 -74.57 56.50 -11.55
C TYR A 385 -75.69 55.74 -10.82
N LEU A 386 -75.71 55.78 -9.48
CA LEU A 386 -76.73 55.13 -8.67
C LEU A 386 -78.08 55.89 -8.75
N HIS A 387 -78.05 57.21 -8.83
CA HIS A 387 -79.22 58.05 -9.12
C HIS A 387 -79.74 57.81 -10.55
N ASP A 388 -78.84 57.78 -11.54
CA ASP A 388 -79.15 57.46 -12.94
C ASP A 388 -79.74 56.05 -13.11
N ALA A 389 -79.27 55.07 -12.33
CA ALA A 389 -79.82 53.71 -12.29
C ALA A 389 -81.20 53.67 -11.62
N ASN A 390 -81.37 54.39 -10.50
CA ASN A 390 -82.63 54.46 -9.75
C ASN A 390 -83.76 55.13 -10.57
N GLN A 391 -83.43 56.11 -11.42
CA GLN A 391 -84.36 56.69 -12.39
C GLN A 391 -84.75 55.73 -13.53
N ARG A 392 -83.93 54.72 -13.84
CA ARG A 392 -84.19 53.73 -14.90
C ARG A 392 -84.98 52.51 -14.40
N THR A 393 -85.12 52.33 -13.09
CA THR A 393 -85.89 51.25 -12.47
C THR A 393 -87.34 51.66 -12.20
N ALA A 394 -88.29 50.75 -12.48
CA ALA A 394 -89.74 51.00 -12.34
C ALA A 394 -90.23 51.18 -10.88
N THR A 395 -89.34 51.01 -9.90
CA THR A 395 -89.57 51.27 -8.48
C THR A 395 -88.40 52.08 -7.93
N PRO A 396 -88.48 53.42 -7.87
CA PRO A 396 -87.40 54.24 -7.33
C PRO A 396 -87.30 54.04 -5.81
N VAL A 397 -86.10 53.70 -5.34
CA VAL A 397 -85.77 53.63 -3.91
C VAL A 397 -85.57 55.06 -3.39
N LEU A 398 -86.13 55.41 -2.22
CA LEU A 398 -85.79 56.69 -1.56
C LEU A 398 -84.33 56.65 -1.11
N LEU A 399 -83.52 57.57 -1.63
CA LEU A 399 -82.09 57.65 -1.31
C LEU A 399 -81.82 58.32 0.04
N GLU A 400 -82.77 59.11 0.56
CA GLU A 400 -82.75 59.66 1.93
C GLU A 400 -82.60 58.59 3.03
N ASP A 401 -83.29 57.45 2.89
CA ASP A 401 -83.31 56.35 3.87
C ASP A 401 -81.95 55.63 4.03
N LEU A 402 -80.99 55.93 3.15
CA LEU A 402 -79.63 55.37 3.16
C LEU A 402 -78.57 56.35 3.70
N LEU A 403 -78.95 57.58 4.07
CA LEU A 403 -78.02 58.67 4.42
C LEU A 403 -78.42 59.45 5.68
N GLN A 404 -79.39 58.98 6.46
CA GLN A 404 -79.76 59.55 7.76
C GLN A 404 -79.35 58.62 8.91
N ASP A 405 -78.09 58.70 9.32
CA ASP A 405 -77.68 58.36 10.68
C ASP A 405 -78.13 59.49 11.62
N GLU A 406 -79.14 59.24 12.47
CA GLU A 406 -79.19 59.69 13.87
C GLU A 406 -80.26 58.90 14.66
N GLU A 407 -79.88 58.48 15.87
CA GLU A 407 -80.70 57.96 16.99
C GLU A 407 -82.06 57.21 16.77
N GLY A 408 -82.02 55.87 16.68
CA GLY A 408 -82.84 55.07 17.61
C GLY A 408 -83.73 53.90 17.11
N ARG A 409 -83.38 52.68 17.56
CA ARG A 409 -84.26 51.48 17.68
C ARG A 409 -84.93 50.94 16.40
N CYS A 410 -84.13 50.39 15.49
CA CYS A 410 -84.58 49.22 14.72
C CYS A 410 -84.40 47.93 15.57
N PRO A 411 -85.43 47.06 15.74
CA PRO A 411 -85.30 45.81 16.50
C PRO A 411 -84.27 44.82 15.94
N LYS A 412 -83.94 44.91 14.64
CA LYS A 412 -82.83 44.14 14.06
C LYS A 412 -81.47 44.61 14.57
N CYS A 413 -81.26 45.90 14.78
CA CYS A 413 -79.96 46.43 15.22
C CYS A 413 -79.60 45.99 16.65
N SER A 414 -80.58 45.73 17.52
CA SER A 414 -80.29 45.12 18.84
C SER A 414 -79.75 43.69 18.70
N LYS A 415 -80.36 42.89 17.81
CA LYS A 415 -79.89 41.53 17.52
C LYS A 415 -78.55 41.54 16.80
N HIS A 416 -78.38 42.40 15.80
CA HIS A 416 -77.10 42.58 15.13
C HIS A 416 -76.01 43.08 16.10
N LEU A 417 -76.33 43.80 17.18
CA LEU A 417 -75.37 44.15 18.23
C LEU A 417 -74.97 42.94 19.08
N GLU A 418 -75.92 42.12 19.53
CA GLU A 418 -75.66 40.86 20.25
C GLU A 418 -74.91 39.83 19.38
N GLU A 419 -75.26 39.75 18.09
CA GLU A 419 -74.57 38.94 17.07
C GLU A 419 -73.17 39.49 16.77
N LEU A 420 -72.99 40.82 16.69
CA LEU A 420 -71.66 41.45 16.53
C LEU A 420 -70.79 41.27 17.78
N GLU A 421 -71.38 41.27 18.99
CA GLU A 421 -70.67 41.10 20.25
C GLU A 421 -70.25 39.63 20.46
N SER A 422 -71.13 38.68 20.16
CA SER A 422 -70.77 37.26 20.11
C SER A 422 -69.77 36.94 18.99
N VAL A 423 -69.88 37.55 17.80
CA VAL A 423 -68.86 37.43 16.74
C VAL A 423 -67.53 38.10 17.12
N LYS A 424 -67.53 39.19 17.89
CA LYS A 424 -66.30 39.77 18.47
C LYS A 424 -65.66 38.84 19.51
N GLU A 425 -66.46 38.20 20.37
CA GLU A 425 -65.97 37.19 21.30
C GLU A 425 -65.40 35.97 20.55
N GLU A 426 -66.11 35.45 19.54
CA GLU A 426 -65.61 34.37 18.70
C GLU A 426 -64.36 34.77 17.92
N PHE A 427 -64.26 36.02 17.45
CA PHE A 427 -63.08 36.55 16.78
C PHE A 427 -61.89 36.68 17.74
N GLU A 428 -62.07 37.18 18.97
CA GLU A 428 -60.98 37.23 19.96
C GLU A 428 -60.58 35.83 20.44
N ARG A 429 -61.53 34.90 20.62
CA ARG A 429 -61.25 33.47 20.89
C ARG A 429 -60.51 32.82 19.71
N TYR A 430 -60.88 33.12 18.47
CA TYR A 430 -60.21 32.67 17.25
C TYR A 430 -58.81 33.27 17.14
N LYS A 431 -58.65 34.57 17.42
CA LYS A 431 -57.38 35.31 17.41
C LYS A 431 -56.41 34.78 18.47
N LEU A 432 -56.88 34.48 19.68
CA LEU A 432 -56.08 33.80 20.72
C LEU A 432 -55.70 32.36 20.31
N ARG A 433 -56.61 31.63 19.67
CA ARG A 433 -56.33 30.28 19.12
C ARG A 433 -55.32 30.34 17.97
N ALA A 434 -55.47 31.29 17.04
CA ALA A 434 -54.57 31.50 15.92
C ALA A 434 -53.19 31.98 16.41
N GLN A 435 -53.13 32.89 17.38
CA GLN A 435 -51.88 33.37 17.97
C GLN A 435 -51.16 32.27 18.76
N SER A 436 -51.86 31.38 19.47
CA SER A 436 -51.23 30.22 20.12
C SER A 436 -50.77 29.16 19.11
N VAL A 437 -51.55 28.89 18.04
CA VAL A 437 -51.12 28.03 16.92
C VAL A 437 -49.91 28.61 16.20
N LEU A 438 -49.87 29.92 15.91
CA LEU A 438 -48.71 30.59 15.30
C LEU A 438 -47.50 30.60 16.23
N LYS A 439 -47.67 30.79 17.54
CA LYS A 439 -46.59 30.73 18.53
C LYS A 439 -45.99 29.31 18.64
N ASN A 440 -46.85 28.28 18.60
CA ASN A 440 -46.44 26.88 18.57
C ASN A 440 -45.88 26.43 17.22
N LYS A 441 -46.31 27.05 16.11
CA LYS A 441 -45.74 26.82 14.78
C LYS A 441 -44.35 27.46 14.68
N ASN A 442 -44.20 28.73 15.07
CA ASN A 442 -42.91 29.42 15.04
C ASN A 442 -41.86 28.78 15.95
N SER A 443 -42.26 28.18 17.09
CA SER A 443 -41.31 27.43 17.94
C SER A 443 -40.87 26.11 17.29
N LYS A 444 -41.76 25.42 16.59
CA LYS A 444 -41.44 24.16 15.88
C LYS A 444 -40.66 24.41 14.59
N ASP A 445 -41.04 25.42 13.81
CA ASP A 445 -40.36 25.84 12.59
C ASP A 445 -38.98 26.46 12.90
N SER A 446 -38.77 27.04 14.09
CA SER A 446 -37.43 27.42 14.57
C SER A 446 -36.55 26.22 14.88
N GLY A 447 -37.12 25.06 15.24
CA GLY A 447 -36.40 23.80 15.36
C GLY A 447 -35.98 23.27 14.00
N THR A 448 -36.94 23.10 13.08
CA THR A 448 -36.65 22.56 11.74
C THR A 448 -35.78 23.48 10.89
N SER A 449 -35.84 24.81 11.05
CA SER A 449 -34.90 25.74 10.38
C SER A 449 -33.46 25.48 10.83
N LYS A 450 -33.23 25.27 12.14
CA LYS A 450 -31.88 24.97 12.67
C LYS A 450 -31.37 23.60 12.22
N GLU A 451 -32.24 22.60 12.13
CA GLU A 451 -31.91 21.29 11.55
C GLU A 451 -31.58 21.40 10.05
N VAL A 452 -32.33 22.22 9.30
CA VAL A 452 -32.05 22.51 7.89
C VAL A 452 -30.76 23.33 7.72
N GLU A 453 -30.40 24.20 8.67
CA GLU A 453 -29.15 24.95 8.70
C GLU A 453 -27.95 24.05 9.00
N THR A 454 -28.03 23.16 9.99
CA THR A 454 -26.94 22.19 10.28
C THR A 454 -26.79 21.15 9.19
N LEU A 455 -27.87 20.70 8.55
CA LEU A 455 -27.80 19.86 7.35
C LEU A 455 -27.15 20.61 6.17
N LYS A 456 -27.39 21.93 6.02
CA LYS A 456 -26.71 22.76 5.03
C LYS A 456 -25.21 22.93 5.33
N THR A 457 -24.79 23.10 6.59
CA THR A 457 -23.35 23.14 6.91
C THR A 457 -22.70 21.79 6.66
N GLN A 458 -23.30 20.68 7.12
CA GLN A 458 -22.80 19.33 6.84
C GLN A 458 -22.70 19.03 5.34
N VAL A 459 -23.69 19.42 4.53
CA VAL A 459 -23.62 19.26 3.06
C VAL A 459 -22.50 20.11 2.45
N ASN A 460 -22.23 21.31 2.98
CA ASN A 460 -21.12 22.14 2.51
C ASN A 460 -19.75 21.58 2.96
N GLU A 461 -19.61 21.16 4.22
CA GLU A 461 -18.43 20.47 4.77
C GLU A 461 -18.11 19.19 3.96
N LEU A 462 -19.12 18.39 3.63
CA LEU A 462 -18.98 17.22 2.77
C LEU A 462 -18.57 17.60 1.35
N ARG A 463 -19.14 18.67 0.77
CA ARG A 463 -18.72 19.19 -0.56
C ARG A 463 -17.27 19.69 -0.55
N GLU A 464 -16.81 20.32 0.53
CA GLU A 464 -15.43 20.76 0.68
C GLU A 464 -14.47 19.59 0.94
N ARG A 465 -14.87 18.60 1.75
CA ARG A 465 -14.12 17.35 1.92
C ARG A 465 -14.02 16.56 0.61
N ILE A 466 -15.07 16.56 -0.22
CA ILE A 466 -15.04 15.98 -1.57
C ILE A 466 -14.05 16.75 -2.46
N LYS A 467 -14.07 18.09 -2.46
CA LYS A 467 -13.11 18.90 -3.24
C LYS A 467 -11.66 18.67 -2.80
N THR A 468 -11.37 18.66 -1.50
CA THR A 468 -10.00 18.44 -1.01
C THR A 468 -9.50 17.04 -1.29
N LEU A 469 -10.37 16.01 -1.19
CA LEU A 469 -10.04 14.64 -1.62
C LEU A 469 -9.78 14.55 -3.13
N HIS A 470 -10.53 15.26 -3.98
CA HIS A 470 -10.25 15.33 -5.42
C HIS A 470 -8.89 15.98 -5.70
N MET A 471 -8.60 17.14 -5.09
CA MET A 471 -7.30 17.81 -5.26
C MET A 471 -6.12 16.95 -4.74
N GLN A 472 -6.30 16.22 -3.64
CA GLN A 472 -5.31 15.26 -3.14
C GLN A 472 -5.11 14.08 -4.11
N HIS A 473 -6.19 13.56 -4.69
CA HIS A 473 -6.12 12.49 -5.68
C HIS A 473 -5.45 12.96 -6.98
N GLU A 474 -5.79 14.14 -7.50
CA GLU A 474 -5.16 14.75 -8.67
C GLU A 474 -3.65 14.99 -8.44
N ALA A 475 -3.27 15.56 -7.30
CA ALA A 475 -1.86 15.75 -6.94
C ALA A 475 -1.09 14.42 -6.82
N GLN A 476 -1.72 13.38 -6.27
CA GLN A 476 -1.12 12.05 -6.17
C GLN A 476 -1.03 11.35 -7.54
N VAL A 477 -2.03 11.49 -8.42
CA VAL A 477 -1.99 10.99 -9.81
C VAL A 477 -0.85 11.66 -10.59
N GLU A 478 -0.71 12.98 -10.50
CA GLU A 478 0.37 13.70 -11.19
C GLU A 478 1.76 13.30 -10.65
N LYS A 479 1.87 13.06 -9.34
CA LYS A 479 3.10 12.55 -8.70
C LYS A 479 3.47 11.14 -9.18
N GLU A 480 2.52 10.21 -9.26
CA GLU A 480 2.80 8.87 -9.81
C GLU A 480 3.10 8.93 -11.32
N LYS A 481 2.42 9.79 -12.08
CA LYS A 481 2.73 10.07 -13.50
C LYS A 481 4.16 10.56 -13.69
N GLN A 482 4.66 11.47 -12.85
CA GLN A 482 6.06 11.93 -12.87
C GLN A 482 7.07 10.81 -12.54
N LYS A 483 6.72 9.88 -11.62
CA LYS A 483 7.54 8.68 -11.38
C LYS A 483 7.57 7.75 -12.59
N VAL A 484 6.42 7.52 -13.23
CA VAL A 484 6.34 6.69 -14.45
C VAL A 484 7.14 7.32 -15.58
N GLU A 485 7.06 8.63 -15.77
CA GLU A 485 7.84 9.34 -16.80
C GLU A 485 9.35 9.31 -16.53
N THR A 486 9.78 9.47 -15.27
CA THR A 486 11.20 9.36 -14.90
C THR A 486 11.73 7.92 -15.00
N ALA A 487 10.94 6.92 -14.59
CA ALA A 487 11.27 5.50 -14.78
C ALA A 487 11.31 5.09 -16.26
N HIS A 488 10.44 5.68 -17.11
CA HIS A 488 10.49 5.47 -18.55
C HIS A 488 11.75 6.08 -19.17
N LYS A 489 12.14 7.30 -18.77
CA LYS A 489 13.38 7.95 -19.22
C LYS A 489 14.64 7.16 -18.81
N THR A 490 14.70 6.61 -17.60
CA THR A 490 15.83 5.76 -17.20
C THR A 490 15.83 4.43 -17.95
N LEU A 491 14.67 3.80 -18.17
CA LEU A 491 14.56 2.58 -18.98
C LEU A 491 15.06 2.80 -20.42
N VAL A 492 14.63 3.89 -21.08
CA VAL A 492 15.08 4.24 -22.43
C VAL A 492 16.59 4.47 -22.46
N SER A 493 17.15 5.25 -21.51
CA SER A 493 18.60 5.47 -21.44
C SER A 493 19.39 4.17 -21.20
N VAL A 494 18.86 3.22 -20.44
CA VAL A 494 19.47 1.90 -20.25
C VAL A 494 19.36 1.04 -21.52
N GLN A 495 18.26 1.12 -22.27
CA GLN A 495 18.13 0.44 -23.57
C GLN A 495 19.04 1.03 -24.64
N GLU A 496 19.23 2.35 -24.67
CA GLU A 496 20.16 3.03 -25.58
C GLU A 496 21.62 2.65 -25.28
N LYS A 497 21.99 2.56 -24.00
CA LYS A 497 23.31 2.04 -23.59
C LYS A 497 23.52 0.60 -24.05
N HIS A 498 22.62 -0.33 -23.71
CA HIS A 498 22.75 -1.72 -24.16
C HIS A 498 22.83 -1.86 -25.70
N LYS A 499 22.12 -1.01 -26.46
CA LYS A 499 22.25 -0.97 -27.93
C LYS A 499 23.64 -0.48 -28.37
N ALA A 500 24.19 0.55 -27.73
CA ALA A 500 25.55 1.01 -27.99
C ALA A 500 26.60 -0.04 -27.60
N ASP A 501 26.43 -0.71 -26.47
CA ASP A 501 27.32 -1.77 -25.98
C ASP A 501 27.31 -2.99 -26.93
N ILE A 502 26.13 -3.39 -27.43
CA ILE A 502 26.01 -4.43 -28.46
C ILE A 502 26.71 -4.02 -29.75
N LEU A 503 26.47 -2.80 -30.25
CA LEU A 503 27.13 -2.30 -31.46
C LEU A 503 28.67 -2.17 -31.30
N HIS A 504 29.15 -1.87 -30.09
CA HIS A 504 30.58 -1.87 -29.76
C HIS A 504 31.17 -3.27 -29.84
N LEU A 505 30.55 -4.25 -29.17
CA LEU A 505 30.98 -5.65 -29.20
C LEU A 505 30.92 -6.24 -30.62
N GLU A 506 29.87 -5.93 -31.40
CA GLU A 506 29.77 -6.31 -32.81
C GLU A 506 30.92 -5.71 -33.63
N ALA A 507 31.26 -4.42 -33.43
CA ALA A 507 32.39 -3.78 -34.10
C ALA A 507 33.74 -4.41 -33.68
N GLU A 508 33.94 -4.73 -32.41
CA GLU A 508 35.15 -5.41 -31.90
C GLU A 508 35.29 -6.81 -32.51
N TYR A 509 34.22 -7.60 -32.56
CA TYR A 509 34.26 -8.94 -33.18
C TYR A 509 34.50 -8.88 -34.70
N GLN A 510 33.91 -7.91 -35.42
CA GLN A 510 34.21 -7.71 -36.84
C GLN A 510 35.67 -7.24 -37.05
N HIS A 511 36.20 -6.41 -36.14
CA HIS A 511 37.60 -5.98 -36.18
C HIS A 511 38.56 -7.16 -35.95
N GLN A 512 38.39 -7.93 -34.87
CA GLN A 512 39.19 -9.14 -34.59
C GLN A 512 39.13 -10.14 -35.75
N LYS A 513 37.94 -10.36 -36.32
CA LYS A 513 37.77 -11.18 -37.52
C LYS A 513 38.58 -10.64 -38.70
N SER A 514 38.53 -9.32 -38.96
CA SER A 514 39.28 -8.70 -40.04
C SER A 514 40.81 -8.84 -39.86
N GLU A 515 41.31 -8.75 -38.62
CA GLU A 515 42.73 -8.96 -38.31
C GLU A 515 43.15 -10.42 -38.54
N LEU A 516 42.35 -11.38 -38.09
CA LEU A 516 42.59 -12.81 -38.32
C LEU A 516 42.58 -13.14 -39.82
N GLU A 517 41.62 -12.62 -40.59
CA GLU A 517 41.63 -12.79 -42.05
C GLU A 517 42.87 -12.14 -42.70
N VAL A 518 43.33 -11.00 -42.20
CA VAL A 518 44.54 -10.31 -42.70
C VAL A 518 45.80 -11.11 -42.38
N GLU A 519 45.96 -11.69 -41.19
CA GLU A 519 47.14 -12.53 -40.90
C GLU A 519 47.08 -13.86 -41.67
N ILE A 520 45.89 -14.44 -41.91
CA ILE A 520 45.71 -15.59 -42.81
C ILE A 520 46.11 -15.24 -44.25
N ARG A 521 45.76 -14.04 -44.75
CA ARG A 521 46.21 -13.55 -46.07
C ARG A 521 47.74 -13.44 -46.11
N LYS A 522 48.38 -12.79 -45.13
CA LYS A 522 49.85 -12.72 -45.03
C LYS A 522 50.51 -14.10 -44.94
N GLN A 523 49.95 -15.06 -44.21
CA GLN A 523 50.48 -16.43 -44.12
C GLN A 523 50.41 -17.14 -45.48
N ARG A 524 49.33 -16.96 -46.24
CA ARG A 524 49.20 -17.46 -47.61
C ARG A 524 50.19 -16.78 -48.56
N GLU A 525 50.34 -15.46 -48.48
CA GLU A 525 51.31 -14.70 -49.28
C GLU A 525 52.76 -15.13 -48.99
N ARG A 526 53.13 -15.30 -47.71
CA ARG A 526 54.45 -15.83 -47.30
C ARG A 526 54.69 -17.24 -47.84
N THR A 527 53.71 -18.14 -47.73
CA THR A 527 53.86 -19.53 -48.20
C THR A 527 53.87 -19.63 -49.73
N VAL A 528 53.06 -18.85 -50.45
CA VAL A 528 53.14 -18.72 -51.91
C VAL A 528 54.49 -18.14 -52.35
N SER A 529 55.03 -17.15 -51.62
CA SER A 529 56.35 -16.58 -51.90
C SER A 529 57.47 -17.59 -51.70
N LEU A 530 57.42 -18.38 -50.62
CA LEU A 530 58.36 -19.47 -50.34
C LEU A 530 58.26 -20.62 -51.36
N LEU A 531 57.04 -20.97 -51.82
CA LEU A 531 56.86 -21.93 -52.90
C LEU A 531 57.50 -21.41 -54.19
N ALA A 532 57.22 -20.16 -54.60
CA ALA A 532 57.85 -19.55 -55.76
C ALA A 532 59.39 -19.41 -55.62
N GLU A 533 59.92 -19.31 -54.40
CA GLU A 533 61.37 -19.39 -54.15
C GLU A 533 61.89 -20.82 -54.38
N LYS A 534 61.24 -21.85 -53.81
CA LYS A 534 61.65 -23.24 -54.01
C LYS A 534 61.44 -23.73 -55.45
N ASP A 535 60.44 -23.21 -56.17
CA ASP A 535 60.25 -23.49 -57.60
C ASP A 535 61.42 -22.94 -58.42
N ARG A 536 61.91 -21.72 -58.11
CA ARG A 536 63.15 -21.17 -58.71
C ARG A 536 64.39 -21.97 -58.33
N ASP A 537 64.50 -22.42 -57.08
CA ASP A 537 65.59 -23.33 -56.68
C ASP A 537 65.54 -24.65 -57.47
N ILE A 538 64.35 -25.21 -57.68
CA ILE A 538 64.12 -26.42 -58.47
C ILE A 538 64.44 -26.18 -59.95
N GLU A 539 64.12 -25.01 -60.52
CA GLU A 539 64.51 -24.62 -61.87
C GLU A 539 66.03 -24.45 -62.01
N MET A 540 66.69 -23.78 -61.06
CA MET A 540 68.15 -23.68 -61.01
C MET A 540 68.81 -25.05 -60.85
N LEU A 541 68.27 -25.92 -59.99
CA LEU A 541 68.77 -27.29 -59.82
C LEU A 541 68.61 -28.10 -61.11
N LYS A 542 67.44 -28.07 -61.76
CA LYS A 542 67.20 -28.70 -63.08
C LYS A 542 68.12 -28.16 -64.18
N ALA A 543 68.47 -26.87 -64.15
CA ALA A 543 69.43 -26.27 -65.08
C ALA A 543 70.90 -26.62 -64.74
N SER A 544 71.20 -26.90 -63.47
CA SER A 544 72.56 -27.25 -62.99
C SER A 544 72.89 -28.74 -63.10
N VAL A 545 71.89 -29.62 -63.12
CA VAL A 545 72.07 -31.06 -63.32
C VAL A 545 72.25 -31.34 -64.81
N PRO A 546 73.45 -31.73 -65.28
CA PRO A 546 73.62 -32.16 -66.66
C PRO A 546 72.83 -33.46 -66.89
N ILE A 547 72.24 -33.58 -68.09
CA ILE A 547 71.41 -34.72 -68.49
C ILE A 547 72.27 -36.01 -68.47
N TYR A 548 72.12 -36.81 -67.41
CA TYR A 548 72.67 -38.16 -67.33
C TYR A 548 71.56 -39.20 -67.56
N ASP A 549 71.87 -40.16 -68.43
CA ASP A 549 70.93 -41.00 -69.18
C ASP A 549 70.01 -41.89 -68.30
N GLU A 550 68.71 -41.85 -68.57
CA GLU A 550 67.62 -42.41 -67.75
C GLU A 550 67.46 -43.94 -67.93
N ARG A 551 68.57 -44.69 -68.02
CA ARG A 551 68.58 -46.08 -68.53
C ARG A 551 69.06 -47.17 -67.59
N PHE A 552 69.58 -46.85 -66.40
CA PHE A 552 70.47 -47.77 -65.68
C PHE A 552 69.91 -48.51 -64.45
N PHE A 553 68.59 -48.48 -64.19
CA PHE A 553 67.99 -49.15 -63.02
C PHE A 553 66.76 -50.03 -63.31
N VAL A 554 66.86 -50.91 -64.31
CA VAL A 554 65.97 -52.09 -64.45
C VAL A 554 66.77 -53.35 -64.75
N GLN A 555 67.37 -53.96 -63.72
CA GLN A 555 67.77 -55.38 -63.73
C GLN A 555 68.04 -55.93 -62.32
N ASN A 556 67.35 -57.03 -61.98
CA ASN A 556 67.63 -58.00 -60.91
C ASN A 556 67.68 -59.39 -61.58
N PRO A 557 68.24 -60.47 -60.99
CA PRO A 557 69.17 -60.63 -59.86
C PRO A 557 70.55 -61.10 -60.45
N PRO A 558 71.34 -62.13 -60.02
CA PRO A 558 71.39 -62.94 -58.79
C PRO A 558 72.80 -63.25 -58.21
N ASP A 559 72.83 -64.12 -57.20
CA ASP A 559 73.83 -65.14 -56.82
C ASP A 559 75.31 -64.81 -56.50
N SER A 560 75.58 -64.95 -55.19
CA SER A 560 76.60 -65.84 -54.59
C SER A 560 78.08 -65.40 -54.48
N GLY A 561 78.59 -65.30 -53.24
CA GLY A 561 79.97 -64.85 -52.94
C GLY A 561 80.37 -64.84 -51.45
N ALA A 562 80.20 -65.98 -50.77
CA ALA A 562 80.49 -66.32 -49.36
C ALA A 562 81.39 -65.44 -48.42
N SER A 563 80.95 -65.39 -47.15
CA SER A 563 81.74 -65.35 -45.88
C SER A 563 82.50 -64.10 -45.40
N ALA A 564 81.99 -63.47 -44.32
CA ALA A 564 82.70 -63.32 -43.02
C ALA A 564 81.75 -62.83 -41.90
N GLU A 565 82.13 -63.02 -40.63
CA GLU A 565 81.26 -62.99 -39.44
C GLU A 565 81.04 -61.58 -38.79
N LEU A 566 79.83 -61.38 -38.24
CA LEU A 566 79.41 -60.75 -36.95
C LEU A 566 80.22 -59.62 -36.25
N PRO A 567 79.61 -58.82 -35.33
CA PRO A 567 78.19 -58.58 -35.03
C PRO A 567 77.80 -57.08 -35.04
N GLY A 568 76.51 -56.76 -34.81
CA GLY A 568 76.09 -55.41 -34.37
C GLY A 568 74.94 -54.77 -35.15
N GLY A 569 73.77 -55.41 -35.19
CA GLY A 569 72.57 -54.84 -35.82
C GLY A 569 72.06 -53.60 -35.07
N LYS A 570 72.31 -52.42 -35.63
CA LYS A 570 71.57 -51.19 -35.35
C LYS A 570 70.91 -50.70 -36.63
N SER A 571 69.61 -50.45 -36.57
CA SER A 571 68.77 -50.19 -37.75
C SER A 571 69.18 -48.91 -38.48
N GLU A 572 68.84 -48.82 -39.76
CA GLU A 572 68.96 -47.59 -40.53
C GLU A 572 68.10 -46.47 -39.95
N GLU A 573 67.02 -46.83 -39.25
CA GLU A 573 66.13 -45.93 -38.50
C GLU A 573 66.90 -45.13 -37.43
N GLU A 574 67.78 -45.76 -36.64
CA GLU A 574 68.62 -45.02 -35.67
C GLU A 574 69.59 -44.05 -36.37
N ARG A 575 70.09 -44.41 -37.56
CA ARG A 575 70.95 -43.51 -38.35
C ARG A 575 70.16 -42.35 -38.97
N ALA A 576 68.90 -42.57 -39.35
CA ALA A 576 68.01 -41.54 -39.86
C ALA A 576 67.59 -40.56 -38.74
N VAL A 577 67.15 -41.07 -37.59
CA VAL A 577 66.81 -40.27 -36.40
C VAL A 577 68.01 -39.44 -35.92
N SER A 578 69.21 -40.03 -35.88
CA SER A 578 70.43 -39.31 -35.51
C SER A 578 70.77 -38.15 -36.46
N ARG A 579 70.50 -38.30 -37.77
CA ARG A 579 70.68 -37.22 -38.76
C ARG A 579 69.63 -36.12 -38.61
N LEU A 580 68.37 -36.48 -38.37
CA LEU A 580 67.28 -35.52 -38.14
C LEU A 580 67.50 -34.66 -36.88
N LEU A 581 67.99 -35.27 -35.80
CA LEU A 581 68.36 -34.55 -34.58
C LEU A 581 69.55 -33.60 -34.81
N ASN A 582 70.59 -34.02 -35.53
CA ASN A 582 71.70 -33.13 -35.87
C ASN A 582 71.29 -31.96 -36.80
N MET A 583 70.40 -32.19 -37.77
CA MET A 583 69.86 -31.12 -38.62
C MET A 583 68.99 -30.13 -37.84
N SER A 584 68.38 -30.56 -36.74
CA SER A 584 67.61 -29.68 -35.85
C SER A 584 68.49 -28.68 -35.08
N SER A 585 69.81 -28.92 -34.97
CA SER A 585 70.73 -28.06 -34.20
C SER A 585 71.00 -26.71 -34.88
N LEU A 586 71.14 -26.65 -36.21
CA LEU A 586 71.55 -25.43 -36.92
C LEU A 586 70.41 -24.40 -37.11
N SER A 587 69.16 -24.79 -36.87
CA SER A 587 67.98 -23.90 -36.99
C SER A 587 67.54 -23.28 -35.64
N GLN A 588 68.28 -23.56 -34.55
CA GLN A 588 67.89 -23.19 -33.18
C GLN A 588 68.03 -21.71 -32.81
N GLY A 589 68.49 -20.83 -33.69
CA GLY A 589 68.51 -19.38 -33.44
C GLY A 589 67.10 -18.78 -33.41
N ASP A 590 66.57 -18.49 -34.60
CA ASP A 590 65.31 -17.75 -34.75
C ASP A 590 64.08 -18.60 -34.43
N SER A 591 64.13 -19.91 -34.66
CA SER A 591 63.04 -20.85 -34.32
C SER A 591 62.79 -20.87 -32.80
N ASN A 592 63.83 -20.88 -31.97
CA ASN A 592 63.67 -20.74 -30.51
C ASN A 592 63.21 -19.34 -30.12
N LEU A 593 63.64 -18.27 -30.80
CA LEU A 593 63.22 -16.92 -30.44
C LEU A 593 61.71 -16.72 -30.68
N PHE A 594 61.21 -17.13 -31.84
CA PHE A 594 59.79 -17.06 -32.16
C PHE A 594 58.96 -18.00 -31.28
N TYR A 595 59.40 -19.26 -31.09
CA TYR A 595 58.74 -20.20 -30.18
C TYR A 595 58.70 -19.69 -28.73
N ARG A 596 59.79 -19.09 -28.23
CA ARG A 596 59.82 -18.50 -26.88
C ARG A 596 58.97 -17.24 -26.77
N GLN A 597 58.82 -16.45 -27.83
CA GLN A 597 57.87 -15.33 -27.87
C GLN A 597 56.41 -15.83 -27.87
N GLU A 598 56.11 -16.85 -28.67
CA GLU A 598 54.82 -17.55 -28.73
C GLU A 598 54.43 -18.15 -27.36
N VAL A 599 55.39 -18.81 -26.69
CA VAL A 599 55.23 -19.29 -25.31
C VAL A 599 55.01 -18.13 -24.35
N SER A 600 55.79 -17.04 -24.42
CA SER A 600 55.61 -15.89 -23.51
C SER A 600 54.23 -15.23 -23.65
N ARG A 601 53.67 -15.18 -24.87
CA ARG A 601 52.29 -14.71 -25.10
C ARG A 601 51.27 -15.63 -24.45
N LYS A 602 51.42 -16.94 -24.62
CA LYS A 602 50.57 -17.96 -23.99
C LYS A 602 50.73 -17.97 -22.46
N GLU A 603 51.91 -17.70 -21.92
CA GLU A 603 52.12 -17.54 -20.48
C GLU A 603 51.43 -16.28 -19.93
N VAL A 604 51.49 -15.15 -20.64
CA VAL A 604 50.75 -13.93 -20.27
C VAL A 604 49.24 -14.17 -20.33
N GLU A 605 48.73 -14.81 -21.38
CA GLU A 605 47.32 -15.17 -21.53
C GLU A 605 46.86 -16.15 -20.43
N ILE A 606 47.62 -17.22 -20.17
CA ILE A 606 47.38 -18.18 -19.09
C ILE A 606 47.40 -17.49 -17.73
N ASN A 607 48.30 -16.52 -17.51
CA ASN A 607 48.36 -15.78 -16.24
C ASN A 607 47.21 -14.75 -16.11
N ALA A 608 46.74 -14.15 -17.21
CA ALA A 608 45.54 -13.33 -17.22
C ALA A 608 44.29 -14.17 -16.91
N LEU A 609 44.14 -15.33 -17.56
CA LEU A 609 43.06 -16.29 -17.31
C LEU A 609 43.11 -16.87 -15.89
N ARG A 610 44.30 -17.11 -15.32
CA ARG A 610 44.48 -17.49 -13.91
C ARG A 610 44.07 -16.36 -12.96
N LYS A 611 44.39 -15.11 -13.28
CA LYS A 611 43.99 -13.93 -12.48
C LYS A 611 42.47 -13.75 -12.50
N GLN A 612 41.85 -13.76 -13.67
CA GLN A 612 40.39 -13.73 -13.84
C GLN A 612 39.72 -14.92 -13.13
N LYS A 613 40.29 -16.12 -13.24
CA LYS A 613 39.82 -17.31 -12.49
C LYS A 613 39.87 -17.04 -10.98
N HIS A 614 40.97 -16.55 -10.43
CA HIS A 614 41.07 -16.27 -8.99
C HIS A 614 40.16 -15.13 -8.53
N GLU A 615 39.92 -14.11 -9.37
CA GLU A 615 38.94 -13.06 -9.12
C GLU A 615 37.52 -13.63 -9.05
N LEU A 616 37.14 -14.50 -10.00
CA LEU A 616 35.86 -15.22 -10.00
C LEU A 616 35.74 -16.23 -8.84
N GLU A 617 36.80 -16.96 -8.49
CA GLU A 617 36.84 -17.85 -7.32
C GLU A 617 36.78 -17.09 -5.98
N SER A 618 37.17 -15.81 -5.97
CA SER A 618 37.06 -14.95 -4.78
C SER A 618 35.65 -14.37 -4.67
N ALA A 619 35.11 -13.82 -5.76
CA ALA A 619 33.72 -13.39 -5.85
C ALA A 619 32.73 -14.54 -5.56
N LEU A 620 33.01 -15.77 -6.00
CA LEU A 620 32.22 -16.96 -5.65
C LEU A 620 32.24 -17.23 -4.15
N ARG A 621 33.41 -17.16 -3.50
CA ARG A 621 33.53 -17.39 -2.04
C ARG A 621 32.89 -16.29 -1.22
N GLU A 622 33.01 -15.03 -1.65
CA GLU A 622 32.28 -13.90 -1.06
C GLU A 622 30.76 -14.08 -1.23
N LEU A 623 30.28 -14.49 -2.40
CA LEU A 623 28.86 -14.73 -2.65
C LEU A 623 28.33 -15.93 -1.85
N GLN A 624 29.12 -17.00 -1.70
CA GLN A 624 28.81 -18.14 -0.83
C GLN A 624 28.73 -17.73 0.65
N LEU A 625 29.69 -16.94 1.16
CA LEU A 625 29.69 -16.45 2.53
C LEU A 625 28.49 -15.50 2.78
N ASN A 626 28.17 -14.64 1.81
CA ASN A 626 26.98 -13.80 1.83
C ASN A 626 25.66 -14.58 1.68
N SER A 627 25.66 -15.77 1.08
CA SER A 627 24.50 -16.69 1.09
C SER A 627 24.35 -17.31 2.47
N HIS A 628 25.44 -17.85 3.01
CA HIS A 628 25.43 -18.53 4.30
C HIS A 628 25.02 -17.59 5.45
N SER A 629 25.55 -16.37 5.50
CA SER A 629 25.14 -15.36 6.49
C SER A 629 23.67 -14.96 6.38
N LYS A 630 23.08 -15.00 5.17
CA LYS A 630 21.63 -14.82 4.97
C LYS A 630 20.83 -16.04 5.41
N GLU A 631 21.32 -17.25 5.12
CA GLU A 631 20.73 -18.51 5.57
C GLU A 631 20.72 -18.60 7.11
N GLU A 632 21.81 -18.21 7.78
CA GLU A 632 21.91 -18.08 9.23
C GLU A 632 20.89 -17.07 9.78
N SER A 633 20.87 -15.84 9.26
CA SER A 633 19.92 -14.82 9.74
C SER A 633 18.46 -15.17 9.45
N LEU A 634 18.17 -15.89 8.37
CA LEU A 634 16.84 -16.44 8.08
C LEU A 634 16.51 -17.61 9.02
N ALA A 635 17.48 -18.45 9.38
CA ALA A 635 17.28 -19.53 10.35
C ALA A 635 16.98 -18.97 11.75
N GLU A 636 17.71 -17.95 12.20
CA GLU A 636 17.44 -17.20 13.44
C GLU A 636 16.02 -16.59 13.43
N GLN A 637 15.64 -15.92 12.34
CA GLN A 637 14.29 -15.36 12.19
C GLN A 637 13.21 -16.46 12.19
N MET A 638 13.46 -17.60 11.54
CA MET A 638 12.56 -18.75 11.57
C MET A 638 12.48 -19.40 12.96
N GLU A 639 13.55 -19.39 13.76
CA GLU A 639 13.54 -19.90 15.14
C GLU A 639 12.78 -18.95 16.06
N MET A 640 13.05 -17.64 15.99
CA MET A 640 12.30 -16.60 16.71
C MET A 640 10.79 -16.64 16.42
N LEU A 641 10.40 -16.78 15.15
CA LEU A 641 9.00 -16.92 14.75
C LEU A 641 8.38 -18.25 15.22
N LYS A 642 9.12 -19.36 15.18
CA LYS A 642 8.66 -20.64 15.77
C LYS A 642 8.46 -20.53 17.27
N GLU A 643 9.37 -19.85 17.98
CA GLU A 643 9.21 -19.59 19.41
C GLU A 643 7.97 -18.74 19.69
N GLU A 644 7.75 -17.66 18.93
CA GLU A 644 6.61 -16.77 19.11
C GLU A 644 5.28 -17.46 18.79
N ILE A 645 5.22 -18.28 17.73
CA ILE A 645 4.07 -19.14 17.42
C ILE A 645 3.81 -20.10 18.59
N GLN A 646 4.83 -20.84 19.07
CA GLN A 646 4.68 -21.70 20.24
C GLN A 646 4.28 -20.92 21.50
N ARG A 647 4.74 -19.67 21.67
CA ARG A 647 4.39 -18.79 22.80
C ARG A 647 2.92 -18.38 22.71
N SER A 648 2.44 -18.04 21.51
CA SER A 648 1.03 -17.76 21.21
C SER A 648 0.14 -18.99 21.42
N ASP A 649 0.54 -20.16 20.94
CA ASP A 649 -0.25 -21.39 21.03
C ASP A 649 -0.33 -21.91 22.47
N ARG A 650 0.76 -21.80 23.25
CA ARG A 650 0.74 -22.03 24.71
C ARG A 650 -0.22 -21.08 25.42
N CYS A 651 -0.38 -19.83 24.97
CA CYS A 651 -1.37 -18.90 25.53
C CYS A 651 -2.81 -19.29 25.16
N LYS A 652 -3.12 -19.50 23.87
CA LYS A 652 -4.45 -19.95 23.40
C LYS A 652 -4.89 -21.26 24.08
N ALA A 653 -3.96 -22.20 24.28
CA ALA A 653 -4.25 -23.45 24.97
C ALA A 653 -4.51 -23.27 26.48
N ARG A 654 -3.94 -22.24 27.11
CA ARG A 654 -4.25 -21.88 28.51
C ARG A 654 -5.64 -21.24 28.64
N GLU A 655 -6.13 -20.53 27.63
CA GLU A 655 -7.50 -19.99 27.59
C GLU A 655 -8.56 -21.12 27.56
N GLY A 656 -8.23 -22.28 26.99
CA GLY A 656 -9.06 -23.50 27.04
C GLY A 656 -8.85 -24.39 28.28
N ALA A 657 -7.97 -24.02 29.22
CA ALA A 657 -7.63 -24.90 30.34
C ALA A 657 -8.64 -24.77 31.50
N ASN A 658 -9.15 -25.91 31.99
CA ASN A 658 -10.07 -25.94 33.13
C ASN A 658 -9.34 -25.52 34.43
N LEU A 659 -9.50 -24.25 34.81
CA LEU A 659 -8.87 -23.64 35.98
C LEU A 659 -9.26 -24.33 37.30
N GLU A 660 -10.47 -24.87 37.42
CA GLU A 660 -10.87 -25.63 38.62
C GLU A 660 -10.15 -26.98 38.71
N TYR A 661 -9.85 -27.64 37.59
CA TYR A 661 -9.00 -28.83 37.61
C TYR A 661 -7.56 -28.47 38.00
N LEU A 662 -6.98 -27.41 37.41
CA LEU A 662 -5.64 -26.94 37.77
C LEU A 662 -5.54 -26.58 39.27
N LYS A 663 -6.49 -25.79 39.78
CA LYS A 663 -6.66 -25.43 41.20
C LYS A 663 -6.71 -26.67 42.11
N ASN A 664 -7.51 -27.68 41.74
CA ASN A 664 -7.60 -28.92 42.52
C ASN A 664 -6.31 -29.76 42.50
N VAL A 665 -5.60 -29.83 41.36
CA VAL A 665 -4.30 -30.52 41.27
C VAL A 665 -3.22 -29.75 42.05
N THR A 666 -3.17 -28.42 41.94
CA THR A 666 -2.22 -27.58 42.68
C THR A 666 -2.50 -27.58 44.18
N TYR A 667 -3.76 -27.55 44.62
CA TYR A 667 -4.14 -27.71 46.02
C TYR A 667 -3.68 -29.05 46.58
N LYS A 668 -3.91 -30.16 45.85
CA LYS A 668 -3.43 -31.48 46.25
C LYS A 668 -1.90 -31.58 46.22
N PHE A 669 -1.22 -30.92 45.28
CA PHE A 669 0.24 -30.85 45.20
C PHE A 669 0.85 -30.18 46.44
N LEU A 670 0.24 -29.09 46.91
CA LEU A 670 0.68 -28.37 48.12
C LEU A 670 0.35 -29.13 49.41
N THR A 671 -0.81 -29.79 49.50
CA THR A 671 -1.30 -30.46 50.72
C THR A 671 -0.85 -31.92 50.89
N SER A 672 -0.37 -32.58 49.84
CA SER A 672 0.19 -33.94 49.93
C SER A 672 1.58 -33.94 50.57
N PHE A 673 2.04 -35.10 51.03
CA PHE A 673 3.42 -35.31 51.51
C PHE A 673 4.17 -36.43 50.77
N ASP A 674 3.48 -37.31 50.03
CA ASP A 674 4.13 -38.35 49.20
C ASP A 674 4.85 -37.74 47.97
N PRO A 675 6.17 -37.97 47.78
CA PRO A 675 6.91 -37.49 46.62
C PRO A 675 6.41 -38.09 45.29
N LYS A 676 5.86 -39.32 45.27
CA LYS A 676 5.35 -39.94 44.05
C LYS A 676 4.05 -39.29 43.58
N ALA A 677 3.09 -39.09 44.49
CA ALA A 677 1.90 -38.29 44.23
C ALA A 677 2.26 -36.86 43.79
N LYS A 678 3.24 -36.20 44.44
CA LYS A 678 3.73 -34.88 44.00
C LYS A 678 4.33 -34.89 42.59
N GLN A 679 5.09 -35.92 42.22
CA GLN A 679 5.62 -36.04 40.86
C GLN A 679 4.48 -36.22 39.83
N GLN A 680 3.46 -37.03 40.12
CA GLN A 680 2.31 -37.21 39.24
C GLN A 680 1.49 -35.92 39.08
N MET A 681 1.24 -35.19 40.17
CA MET A 681 0.54 -33.91 40.12
C MET A 681 1.36 -32.81 39.46
N LEU A 682 2.68 -32.80 39.64
CA LEU A 682 3.58 -31.91 38.90
C LEU A 682 3.51 -32.19 37.40
N ASN A 683 3.57 -33.47 36.98
CA ASN A 683 3.42 -33.85 35.57
C ASN A 683 2.07 -33.36 35.00
N ALA A 684 0.99 -33.45 35.77
CA ALA A 684 -0.31 -32.91 35.39
C ALA A 684 -0.28 -31.37 35.24
N ILE A 685 0.21 -30.63 36.23
CA ILE A 685 0.37 -29.16 36.18
C ILE A 685 1.21 -28.73 34.96
N THR A 686 2.35 -29.38 34.75
CA THR A 686 3.29 -29.17 33.63
C THR A 686 2.65 -29.46 32.26
N THR A 687 1.65 -30.33 32.22
CA THR A 687 0.89 -30.65 30.99
C THR A 687 -0.27 -29.69 30.76
N ILE A 688 -1.02 -29.33 31.81
CA ILE A 688 -2.13 -28.36 31.76
C ILE A 688 -1.60 -26.96 31.36
N LEU A 689 -0.49 -26.52 31.96
CA LEU A 689 0.14 -25.23 31.69
C LEU A 689 1.04 -25.22 30.44
N GLN A 690 1.20 -26.37 29.78
CA GLN A 690 1.99 -26.56 28.55
C GLN A 690 3.39 -25.94 28.60
N PHE A 691 4.19 -26.32 29.60
CA PHE A 691 5.57 -25.83 29.72
C PHE A 691 6.43 -26.20 28.50
N SER A 692 7.34 -25.31 28.11
CA SER A 692 8.42 -25.54 27.13
C SER A 692 9.29 -26.73 27.54
N PRO A 693 9.84 -27.53 26.61
CA PRO A 693 10.78 -28.62 26.94
C PRO A 693 11.93 -28.21 27.87
N GLN A 694 12.41 -26.96 27.73
CA GLN A 694 13.41 -26.35 28.62
C GLN A 694 12.85 -26.10 30.04
N GLU A 695 11.66 -25.51 30.15
CA GLU A 695 10.98 -25.30 31.44
C GLU A 695 10.72 -26.64 32.14
N LYS A 696 10.32 -27.69 31.41
CA LYS A 696 10.13 -29.05 31.95
C LYS A 696 11.44 -29.61 32.52
N SER A 697 12.57 -29.46 31.83
CA SER A 697 13.86 -29.98 32.30
C SER A 697 14.36 -29.22 33.54
N VAL A 698 14.21 -27.90 33.59
CA VAL A 698 14.53 -27.08 34.77
C VAL A 698 13.67 -27.47 35.97
N VAL A 699 12.35 -27.56 35.79
CA VAL A 699 11.40 -27.92 36.85
C VAL A 699 11.65 -29.34 37.38
N HIS A 700 11.90 -30.32 36.51
CA HIS A 700 12.27 -31.67 36.95
C HIS A 700 13.64 -31.73 37.65
N THR A 701 14.58 -30.84 37.31
CA THR A 701 15.91 -30.78 37.95
C THR A 701 15.83 -30.16 39.34
N GLN A 702 15.13 -29.03 39.49
CA GLN A 702 14.88 -28.43 40.80
C GLN A 702 14.07 -29.36 41.71
N MET A 703 13.01 -29.99 41.18
CA MET A 703 12.20 -30.95 41.93
C MET A 703 13.02 -32.15 42.41
N LYS A 704 13.98 -32.67 41.62
CA LYS A 704 14.92 -33.71 42.07
C LYS A 704 15.76 -33.26 43.27
N SER A 705 16.26 -32.02 43.27
CA SER A 705 17.04 -31.52 44.40
C SER A 705 16.23 -31.40 45.70
N TRP A 706 14.94 -31.03 45.61
CA TRP A 706 14.05 -30.94 46.77
C TRP A 706 13.73 -32.29 47.43
N TRP A 707 13.71 -33.41 46.69
CA TRP A 707 13.51 -34.75 47.28
C TRP A 707 14.81 -35.50 47.58
N ALA A 708 15.92 -35.13 46.94
CA ALA A 708 17.25 -35.66 47.26
C ALA A 708 17.83 -35.07 48.56
N GLY A 709 17.33 -33.91 49.01
CA GLY A 709 17.74 -33.26 50.27
C GLY A 709 17.09 -33.82 51.54
N THR A 710 16.30 -34.90 51.44
CA THR A 710 15.63 -35.56 52.59
C THR A 710 15.94 -37.05 52.61
N LEU A 711 17.20 -37.39 52.92
CA LEU A 711 17.70 -38.73 53.22
C LEU A 711 18.79 -38.64 54.30
#